data_AF-A0A6S7HFN7-F1
#
_entry.id   AF-A0A6S7HFN7-F1
#
_cell.length_a   1.000
_cell.length_b   1.000
_cell.length_c   1.000
_cell.angle_alpha   90.00
_cell.angle_beta   90.00
_cell.angle_gamma   90.00
#
_symmetry.space_group_name_H-M   'P 1'
#
loop_
_entity.id
_entity.type
_entity.pdbx_description
1 polymer ?
#
loop_
_entity_poly.entity_id
_entity_poly.type
_entity_poly.pdbx_seq_one_letter_code
_entity_poly.pdbx_strand_id
1 'polypeptide(L)'
;MNTETLLIKVMEFYFEERISILKCLETILSVSQRQTHPYKDTFTDFVNDMMNDGELLREVWEQYKVCCKTAIHLPNGDELDMVKRHSHRFAHQLLKEQIGVLRLLFLLYKSFEEPTETFSEAVKLFQSQGFGTQQLNRHSFDGYTKLVVTQIGFLQVMILVEGMKLDTLVRCVEEERLEDHAIVKQRAMIKEVEDIFMKWGELVHHGPVLLAWAAVRFIVMESDVATTQIVQKLGSKALQCSVFPYLLNLMKSAPFAGDTILSNSAKHTIYNLLSVVLTLFHESTLGDPLMLIAVLKETLQSSELCEKFWKSELESGMAMLLKSAKNKFPYRFTPFLQIMTSLAKDKTSSENVFNYLHNMKTFTELSNVNSLEDVDCIDSDETSWKLLNAKILYKSVVSTADKIVIPTGTRGKVYMSNEGAHLLRWSFSYSCWQLFLLELDTFLQYMPHNSDRERQHMVNKVLDIIEILNNVLLHSWRKITSLVNLVDRVYYIVQKYSASPNCPPELIASCVKCLITVTSYEPVQSWLSLQQTGFLPFCVSSIQPSDKKIVMSSVTIESGHFGMLMARERSHGFYPVTIATLDLIKELVAIVLPTETNGGSRINDFIACVVFVCRDVFTGYQKWYYGDLREKQEIGLKCLEIFHGILSLKESQATLKSMDETFEVSFHNEGQEISYVSRVMEMLVDGLLWSDVGQSLLKVVDIGIDMVDKLFAVHGSCSDSPAVLVVELIKSSLTVLNEVLDRRPQYSEEHDISPLEQTLITQVTRKMNSETAEGTHLIETVSSYLHVKQDNEIPVLAIELLHKISILSPMSMYGSLGSKARSLRDAFVGRLASFTEDTVLKVAILDFLSATVETQPGLVEVFFDFNATSAAEIKELKLGSNSCLKPILANLTSKNPVIPVPVIAASFKCLHALWRNRRDMAMTTVKKTEKFWTLISRFLMDDLADDSDETFICHIQIRSFVFQIIAHELYYIKSGQTDAELKSVLETFETKGRYDYWAEQVSNVTLASCTSSNCVELTETALNFLRSWRTFLMVLTEVSTISLNDDNVKMMVLAETARSIQLQFDDEINDTRMVVEKSSLFLMLLRKWI
;
A
#
# COMPACT_ATOMS: atom_id res chain seq x y z
N MET A 1 -3.99 -39.96 7.15
CA MET A 1 -4.45 -38.58 7.45
C MET A 1 -3.31 -37.60 7.78
N ASN A 2 -2.60 -37.67 8.92
CA ASN A 2 -1.56 -36.65 9.25
C ASN A 2 -0.33 -36.64 8.32
N THR A 3 0.07 -37.80 7.77
CA THR A 3 1.18 -37.91 6.81
C THR A 3 0.79 -37.41 5.41
N GLU A 4 -0.46 -37.63 5.01
CA GLU A 4 -1.00 -37.17 3.72
C GLU A 4 -1.19 -35.65 3.73
N THR A 5 -1.74 -35.08 4.79
CA THR A 5 -1.85 -33.62 4.91
C THR A 5 -0.49 -32.93 4.96
N LEU A 6 0.52 -33.59 5.56
CA LEU A 6 1.90 -33.11 5.51
C LEU A 6 2.48 -33.14 4.10
N LEU A 7 2.31 -34.25 3.35
CA LEU A 7 2.77 -34.36 1.95
C LEU A 7 2.16 -33.28 1.07
N ILE A 8 0.89 -32.95 1.28
CA ILE A 8 0.21 -31.85 0.57
C ILE A 8 0.87 -30.51 0.86
N LYS A 9 1.14 -30.21 2.13
CA LYS A 9 1.81 -28.97 2.53
C LYS A 9 3.24 -28.88 2.02
N VAL A 10 3.98 -30.00 2.00
CA VAL A 10 5.32 -30.05 1.42
C VAL A 10 5.28 -29.81 -0.09
N MET A 11 4.28 -30.37 -0.78
CA MET A 11 4.06 -30.14 -2.20
C MET A 11 3.70 -28.67 -2.49
N GLU A 12 2.82 -28.06 -1.71
CA GLU A 12 2.48 -26.64 -1.79
C GLU A 12 3.71 -25.76 -1.53
N PHE A 13 4.48 -26.06 -0.49
CA PHE A 13 5.74 -25.35 -0.21
C PHE A 13 6.74 -25.46 -1.37
N TYR A 14 6.91 -26.66 -1.95
CA TYR A 14 7.78 -26.86 -3.10
C TYR A 14 7.34 -26.06 -4.33
N PHE A 15 6.03 -25.98 -4.58
CA PHE A 15 5.45 -25.17 -5.66
C PHE A 15 5.65 -23.67 -5.42
N GLU A 16 5.50 -23.21 -4.17
CA GLU A 16 5.79 -21.83 -3.78
C GLU A 16 7.26 -21.49 -4.01
N GLU A 17 8.20 -22.34 -3.57
CA GLU A 17 9.64 -22.14 -3.77
C GLU A 17 10.00 -21.97 -5.26
N ARG A 18 9.45 -22.82 -6.13
CA ARG A 18 9.68 -22.72 -7.58
C ARG A 18 9.23 -21.38 -8.16
N ILE A 19 8.08 -20.87 -7.73
CA ILE A 19 7.57 -19.56 -8.17
C ILE A 19 8.40 -18.43 -7.56
N SER A 20 8.79 -18.55 -6.29
CA SER A 20 9.58 -17.53 -5.59
C SER A 20 10.94 -17.32 -6.24
N ILE A 21 11.61 -18.37 -6.70
CA ILE A 21 12.88 -18.26 -7.43
C ILE A 21 12.70 -17.43 -8.72
N LEU A 22 11.64 -17.69 -9.50
CA LEU A 22 11.34 -16.93 -10.71
C LEU A 22 11.06 -15.45 -10.39
N LYS A 23 10.34 -15.19 -9.29
CA LYS A 23 10.07 -13.81 -8.82
C LYS A 23 11.33 -13.10 -8.33
N CYS A 24 12.26 -13.80 -7.68
CA CYS A 24 13.55 -13.23 -7.28
C CYS A 24 14.33 -12.77 -8.51
N LEU A 25 14.43 -13.61 -9.55
CA LEU A 25 15.07 -13.23 -10.82
C LEU A 25 14.37 -12.07 -11.51
N GLU A 26 13.02 -12.09 -11.58
CA GLU A 26 12.22 -10.97 -12.10
C GLU A 26 12.50 -9.67 -11.34
N THR A 27 12.58 -9.74 -10.00
CA THR A 27 12.85 -8.58 -9.14
C THR A 27 14.26 -8.05 -9.37
N ILE A 28 15.27 -8.92 -9.44
CA ILE A 28 16.66 -8.55 -9.72
C ILE A 28 16.78 -7.81 -11.05
N LEU A 29 16.15 -8.34 -12.12
CA LEU A 29 16.12 -7.67 -13.43
C LEU A 29 15.35 -6.34 -13.40
N SER A 30 14.27 -6.27 -12.63
CA SER A 30 13.49 -5.04 -12.49
C SER A 30 14.30 -3.96 -11.75
N VAL A 31 15.04 -4.33 -10.70
CA VAL A 31 15.83 -3.41 -9.89
C VAL A 31 17.07 -2.94 -10.65
N SER A 32 17.69 -3.78 -11.48
CA SER A 32 18.83 -3.38 -12.32
C SER A 32 18.46 -2.30 -13.34
N GLN A 33 17.20 -2.25 -13.77
CA GLN A 33 16.67 -1.21 -14.67
C GLN A 33 16.27 0.09 -13.96
N ARG A 34 16.07 0.09 -12.63
CA ARG A 34 15.69 1.30 -11.87
C ARG A 34 16.90 2.18 -11.61
N GLN A 35 16.88 3.40 -12.14
CA GLN A 35 17.98 4.36 -11.95
C GLN A 35 18.14 4.83 -10.49
N THR A 36 17.10 4.74 -9.66
CA THR A 36 17.07 5.31 -8.31
C THR A 36 17.49 4.34 -7.19
N HIS A 37 17.79 3.07 -7.49
CA HIS A 37 18.00 2.06 -6.45
C HIS A 37 19.47 2.00 -5.95
N PRO A 38 19.73 1.94 -4.63
CA PRO A 38 21.09 1.95 -4.07
C PRO A 38 21.99 0.79 -4.54
N TYR A 39 21.41 -0.39 -4.78
CA TYR A 39 22.13 -1.60 -5.20
C TYR A 39 22.09 -1.86 -6.72
N LYS A 40 21.77 -0.84 -7.52
CA LYS A 40 21.62 -1.00 -8.97
C LYS A 40 22.88 -1.62 -9.60
N ASP A 41 24.04 -1.03 -9.33
CA ASP A 41 25.32 -1.43 -9.95
C ASP A 41 25.66 -2.89 -9.64
N THR A 42 25.46 -3.33 -8.39
CA THR A 42 25.66 -4.73 -8.00
C THR A 42 24.71 -5.70 -8.70
N PHE A 43 23.45 -5.30 -8.94
CA PHE A 43 22.50 -6.14 -9.66
C PHE A 43 22.76 -6.12 -11.17
N THR A 44 23.19 -5.01 -11.75
CA THR A 44 23.57 -4.96 -13.17
C THR A 44 24.79 -5.82 -13.44
N ASP A 45 25.79 -5.79 -12.56
CA ASP A 45 26.99 -6.63 -12.68
C ASP A 45 26.61 -8.12 -12.63
N PHE A 46 25.79 -8.51 -11.65
CA PHE A 46 25.29 -9.88 -11.54
C PHE A 46 24.48 -10.34 -12.77
N VAL A 47 23.61 -9.48 -13.30
CA VAL A 47 22.81 -9.81 -14.50
C VAL A 47 23.69 -9.91 -15.74
N ASN A 48 24.67 -9.01 -15.91
CA ASN A 48 25.61 -9.07 -17.03
C ASN A 48 26.46 -10.33 -16.96
N ASP A 49 26.94 -10.70 -15.76
CA ASP A 49 27.69 -11.95 -15.54
C ASP A 49 26.89 -13.19 -15.95
N MET A 50 25.60 -13.25 -15.60
CA MET A 50 24.71 -14.34 -16.03
C MET A 50 24.39 -14.33 -17.54
N MET A 51 24.53 -13.18 -18.21
CA MET A 51 24.19 -13.00 -19.62
C MET A 51 25.38 -13.09 -20.58
N ASN A 52 26.62 -13.10 -20.08
CA ASN A 52 27.85 -13.05 -20.88
C ASN A 52 27.97 -14.14 -21.97
N ASP A 53 27.22 -15.25 -21.84
CA ASP A 53 27.16 -16.36 -22.82
C ASP A 53 25.74 -16.66 -23.36
N GLY A 54 24.73 -15.84 -23.01
CA GLY A 54 23.33 -16.08 -23.38
C GLY A 54 22.69 -17.35 -22.79
N GLU A 55 23.37 -18.00 -21.84
CA GLU A 55 22.92 -19.28 -21.24
C GLU A 55 21.60 -19.14 -20.50
N LEU A 56 21.41 -18.05 -19.75
CA LEU A 56 20.17 -17.78 -19.03
C LEU A 56 18.96 -17.77 -19.96
N LEU A 57 19.06 -17.11 -21.12
CA LEU A 57 17.95 -17.06 -22.09
C LEU A 57 17.61 -18.46 -22.61
N ARG A 58 18.63 -19.28 -22.90
CA ARG A 58 18.47 -20.66 -23.37
C ARG A 58 17.83 -21.55 -22.30
N GLU A 59 18.30 -21.46 -21.05
CA GLU A 59 17.77 -22.25 -19.93
C GLU A 59 16.32 -21.89 -19.60
N VAL A 60 15.98 -20.60 -19.61
CA VAL A 60 14.61 -20.12 -19.40
C VAL A 60 13.67 -20.63 -20.51
N TRP A 61 14.13 -20.65 -21.76
CA TRP A 61 13.39 -21.25 -22.88
C TRP A 61 13.20 -22.77 -22.73
N GLU A 62 14.23 -23.49 -22.30
CA GLU A 62 14.11 -24.93 -22.04
C GLU A 62 13.16 -25.22 -20.87
N GLN A 63 13.20 -24.42 -19.79
CA GLN A 63 12.24 -24.50 -18.70
C GLN A 63 10.81 -24.31 -19.21
N TYR A 64 10.57 -23.33 -20.09
CA TYR A 64 9.27 -23.14 -20.72
C TYR A 64 8.81 -24.38 -21.50
N LYS A 65 9.70 -24.94 -22.36
CA LYS A 65 9.43 -26.16 -23.13
C LYS A 65 9.07 -27.34 -22.23
N VAL A 66 9.75 -27.50 -21.10
CA VAL A 66 9.47 -28.57 -20.11
C VAL A 66 8.09 -28.38 -19.47
N CYS A 67 7.77 -27.16 -19.02
CA CYS A 67 6.46 -26.86 -18.42
C CYS A 67 5.30 -27.15 -19.37
N CYS A 68 5.49 -26.97 -20.67
CA CYS A 68 4.45 -27.22 -21.67
C CYS A 68 4.31 -28.70 -22.07
N LYS A 69 5.36 -29.51 -21.94
CA LYS A 69 5.37 -30.95 -22.31
C LYS A 69 5.00 -31.89 -21.15
N THR A 70 4.95 -31.39 -19.92
CA THR A 70 4.70 -32.21 -18.74
C THR A 70 3.22 -32.62 -18.65
N ALA A 71 2.93 -33.91 -18.84
CA ALA A 71 1.59 -34.49 -18.75
C ALA A 71 1.32 -35.07 -17.35
N ILE A 72 0.10 -34.89 -16.85
CA ILE A 72 -0.33 -35.48 -15.58
C ILE A 72 -0.95 -36.86 -15.85
N HIS A 73 -0.41 -37.90 -15.21
CA HIS A 73 -0.98 -39.24 -15.25
C HIS A 73 -1.97 -39.43 -14.10
N LEU A 74 -3.27 -39.57 -14.39
CA LEU A 74 -4.26 -40.00 -13.41
C LEU A 74 -4.27 -41.54 -13.30
N PRO A 75 -4.12 -42.13 -12.11
CA PRO A 75 -4.39 -43.55 -11.86
C PRO A 75 -5.90 -43.84 -11.97
N ASN A 76 -6.26 -45.01 -12.52
CA ASN A 76 -7.65 -45.47 -12.58
C ASN A 76 -8.02 -46.22 -11.27
N GLY A 77 -8.86 -45.64 -10.41
CA GLY A 77 -9.39 -46.27 -9.18
C GLY A 77 -10.18 -45.32 -8.25
N ASP A 78 -10.86 -45.86 -7.24
CA ASP A 78 -11.76 -45.16 -6.29
C ASP A 78 -11.10 -44.08 -5.40
N GLU A 79 -9.77 -43.90 -5.44
CA GLU A 79 -9.04 -42.75 -4.83
C GLU A 79 -9.15 -41.46 -5.67
N LEU A 80 -10.27 -41.33 -6.40
CA LEU A 80 -10.40 -40.45 -7.54
C LEU A 80 -10.41 -38.96 -7.14
N ASP A 81 -11.01 -38.60 -6.01
CA ASP A 81 -11.18 -37.19 -5.63
C ASP A 81 -9.90 -36.53 -5.09
N MET A 82 -9.08 -37.27 -4.34
CA MET A 82 -7.80 -36.79 -3.81
C MET A 82 -6.79 -36.62 -4.95
N VAL A 83 -6.65 -37.63 -5.82
CA VAL A 83 -5.74 -37.56 -6.97
C VAL A 83 -6.20 -36.50 -7.97
N LYS A 84 -7.51 -36.29 -8.14
CA LYS A 84 -8.04 -35.15 -8.92
C LYS A 84 -7.65 -33.81 -8.31
N ARG A 85 -7.74 -33.62 -6.98
CA ARG A 85 -7.30 -32.38 -6.31
C ARG A 85 -5.80 -32.14 -6.47
N HIS A 86 -4.97 -33.18 -6.38
CA HIS A 86 -3.52 -33.06 -6.63
C HIS A 86 -3.21 -32.72 -8.07
N SER A 87 -3.86 -33.41 -9.01
CA SER A 87 -3.73 -33.17 -10.45
C SER A 87 -4.15 -31.76 -10.81
N HIS A 88 -5.25 -31.27 -10.24
CA HIS A 88 -5.73 -29.91 -10.41
C HIS A 88 -4.72 -28.87 -9.92
N ARG A 89 -4.17 -29.05 -8.71
CA ARG A 89 -3.16 -28.15 -8.13
C ARG A 89 -1.85 -28.15 -8.92
N PHE A 90 -1.39 -29.30 -9.36
CA PHE A 90 -0.19 -29.41 -10.21
C PHE A 90 -0.41 -28.77 -11.57
N ALA A 91 -1.58 -28.97 -12.19
CA ALA A 91 -1.92 -28.33 -13.46
C ALA A 91 -1.95 -26.80 -13.34
N HIS A 92 -2.51 -26.27 -12.25
CA HIS A 92 -2.48 -24.84 -11.93
C HIS A 92 -1.06 -24.32 -11.73
N GLN A 93 -0.22 -25.07 -11.01
CA GLN A 93 1.17 -24.69 -10.78
C GLN A 93 1.94 -24.57 -12.09
N LEU A 94 1.78 -25.53 -13.00
CA LEU A 94 2.44 -25.47 -14.31
C LEU A 94 2.04 -24.21 -15.10
N LEU A 95 0.77 -23.80 -15.03
CA LEU A 95 0.33 -22.56 -15.67
C LEU A 95 0.94 -21.31 -15.01
N LYS A 96 1.06 -21.30 -13.68
CA LYS A 96 1.73 -20.21 -12.94
C LYS A 96 3.21 -20.11 -13.29
N GLU A 97 3.90 -21.24 -13.41
CA GLU A 97 5.29 -21.28 -13.85
C GLU A 97 5.44 -20.81 -15.30
N GLN A 98 4.54 -21.22 -16.21
CA GLN A 98 4.52 -20.71 -17.58
C GLN A 98 4.41 -19.18 -17.61
N ILE A 99 3.53 -18.59 -16.79
CA ILE A 99 3.42 -17.13 -16.68
C ILE A 99 4.71 -16.50 -16.15
N GLY A 100 5.28 -17.01 -15.05
CA GLY A 100 6.50 -16.48 -14.46
C GLY A 100 7.68 -16.51 -15.44
N VAL A 101 7.83 -17.62 -16.16
CA VAL A 101 8.86 -17.79 -17.19
C VAL A 101 8.63 -16.85 -18.38
N LEU A 102 7.39 -16.72 -18.86
CA LEU A 102 7.08 -15.80 -19.96
C LEU A 102 7.29 -14.32 -19.60
N ARG A 103 7.03 -13.92 -18.35
CA ARG A 103 7.35 -12.56 -17.86
C ARG A 103 8.86 -12.31 -17.88
N LEU A 104 9.64 -13.27 -17.39
CA LEU A 104 11.09 -13.20 -17.40
C LEU A 104 11.63 -13.09 -18.83
N LEU A 105 11.12 -13.93 -19.75
CA LEU A 105 11.48 -13.88 -21.17
C LEU A 105 11.18 -12.51 -21.78
N PHE A 106 10.00 -11.94 -21.53
CA PHE A 106 9.66 -10.62 -22.05
C PHE A 106 10.61 -9.51 -21.56
N LEU A 107 10.98 -9.51 -20.27
CA LEU A 107 11.94 -8.54 -19.73
C LEU A 107 13.36 -8.74 -20.28
N LEU A 108 13.79 -9.98 -20.47
CA LEU A 108 15.09 -10.29 -21.09
C LEU A 108 15.14 -9.83 -22.55
N TYR A 109 14.06 -10.07 -23.32
CA TYR A 109 13.91 -9.62 -24.71
C TYR A 109 13.99 -8.10 -24.85
N LYS A 110 13.46 -7.37 -23.86
CA LYS A 110 13.54 -5.90 -23.80
C LYS A 110 14.96 -5.39 -23.52
N SER A 111 15.69 -6.09 -22.65
CA SER A 111 16.97 -5.62 -22.10
C SER A 111 18.17 -5.97 -22.97
N PHE A 112 18.12 -7.10 -23.67
CA PHE A 112 19.27 -7.68 -24.37
C PHE A 112 19.00 -7.89 -25.87
N GLU A 113 20.09 -7.97 -26.65
CA GLU A 113 19.99 -8.35 -28.05
C GLU A 113 19.87 -9.87 -28.21
N GLU A 114 18.80 -10.31 -28.88
CA GLU A 114 18.52 -11.73 -29.09
C GLU A 114 19.26 -12.33 -30.29
N PRO A 115 19.62 -13.62 -30.20
CA PRO A 115 19.91 -14.43 -31.38
C PRO A 115 18.63 -14.69 -32.18
N THR A 116 18.61 -14.34 -33.46
CA THR A 116 17.45 -14.42 -34.37
C THR A 116 16.85 -15.81 -34.55
N GLU A 117 17.59 -16.86 -34.22
CA GLU A 117 17.14 -18.27 -34.30
C GLU A 117 16.04 -18.59 -33.26
N THR A 118 16.08 -17.96 -32.07
CA THR A 118 15.08 -18.19 -31.01
C THR A 118 13.70 -17.65 -31.39
N PHE A 119 13.62 -16.62 -32.24
CA PHE A 119 12.35 -16.06 -32.70
C PHE A 119 11.56 -17.02 -33.60
N SER A 120 12.22 -17.70 -34.56
CA SER A 120 11.55 -18.69 -35.42
C SER A 120 11.05 -19.89 -34.60
N GLU A 121 11.84 -20.34 -33.62
CA GLU A 121 11.41 -21.37 -32.67
C GLU A 121 10.20 -20.93 -31.83
N ALA A 122 10.22 -19.69 -31.31
CA ALA A 122 9.13 -19.12 -30.53
C ALA A 122 7.81 -19.10 -31.31
N VAL A 123 7.84 -18.65 -32.58
CA VAL A 123 6.66 -18.61 -33.46
C VAL A 123 6.05 -20.01 -33.63
N LYS A 124 6.87 -21.02 -33.94
CA LYS A 124 6.40 -22.41 -34.12
C LYS A 124 5.83 -22.97 -32.82
N LEU A 125 6.49 -22.70 -31.71
CA LEU A 125 6.09 -23.21 -30.40
C LEU A 125 4.77 -22.58 -29.93
N PHE A 126 4.61 -21.26 -30.01
CA PHE A 126 3.37 -20.58 -29.63
C PHE A 126 2.20 -20.95 -30.54
N GLN A 127 2.47 -21.17 -31.84
CA GLN A 127 1.47 -21.70 -32.77
C GLN A 127 1.02 -23.11 -32.36
N SER A 128 1.95 -24.00 -32.01
CA SER A 128 1.62 -25.37 -31.58
C SER A 128 0.77 -25.40 -30.30
N GLN A 129 0.86 -24.37 -29.46
CA GLN A 129 0.08 -24.22 -28.23
C GLN A 129 -1.25 -23.48 -28.45
N GLY A 130 -1.51 -22.98 -29.66
CA GLY A 130 -2.67 -22.13 -29.94
C GLY A 130 -2.74 -20.92 -29.01
N PHE A 131 -1.60 -20.27 -28.76
CA PHE A 131 -1.48 -19.14 -27.84
C PHE A 131 -1.95 -19.43 -26.40
N GLY A 132 -1.64 -20.63 -25.90
CA GLY A 132 -2.00 -21.09 -24.56
C GLY A 132 -3.37 -21.78 -24.46
N THR A 133 -4.19 -21.77 -25.52
CA THR A 133 -5.53 -22.40 -25.51
C THR A 133 -5.49 -23.93 -25.62
N GLN A 134 -4.44 -24.49 -26.20
CA GLN A 134 -4.22 -25.93 -26.36
C GLN A 134 -3.24 -26.44 -25.30
N GLN A 135 -3.76 -26.66 -24.10
CA GLN A 135 -2.99 -27.20 -22.97
C GLN A 135 -3.20 -28.71 -22.84
N LEU A 136 -2.12 -29.46 -22.57
CA LEU A 136 -2.17 -30.92 -22.35
C LEU A 136 -3.10 -31.30 -21.19
N ASN A 137 -3.09 -30.51 -20.11
CA ASN A 137 -3.84 -30.78 -18.88
C ASN A 137 -5.23 -30.13 -18.84
N ARG A 138 -5.82 -29.76 -19.99
CA ARG A 138 -7.10 -29.03 -20.08
C ARG A 138 -8.28 -29.72 -19.41
N HIS A 139 -8.24 -31.05 -19.26
CA HIS A 139 -9.28 -31.82 -18.56
C HIS A 139 -9.33 -31.55 -17.05
N SER A 140 -8.25 -31.01 -16.47
CA SER A 140 -8.14 -30.71 -15.04
C SER A 140 -8.39 -29.23 -14.74
N PHE A 141 -8.97 -28.46 -15.66
CA PHE A 141 -9.11 -27.01 -15.57
C PHE A 141 -10.48 -26.56 -15.07
N ASP A 142 -10.51 -25.50 -14.27
CA ASP A 142 -11.71 -24.85 -13.73
C ASP A 142 -11.96 -23.48 -14.39
N GLY A 143 -13.04 -22.79 -14.01
CA GLY A 143 -13.34 -21.45 -14.54
C GLY A 143 -12.20 -20.44 -14.34
N TYR A 144 -11.42 -20.61 -13.28
CA TYR A 144 -10.25 -19.80 -12.96
C TYR A 144 -9.10 -19.94 -13.97
N THR A 145 -8.75 -21.16 -14.37
CA THR A 145 -7.67 -21.39 -15.35
C THR A 145 -7.90 -20.67 -16.69
N LYS A 146 -9.15 -20.30 -17.03
CA LYS A 146 -9.44 -19.53 -18.23
C LYS A 146 -8.78 -18.14 -18.20
N LEU A 147 -8.75 -17.47 -17.06
CA LEU A 147 -8.09 -16.17 -16.89
C LEU A 147 -6.56 -16.31 -17.01
N VAL A 148 -6.00 -17.35 -16.37
CA VAL A 148 -4.57 -17.66 -16.42
C VAL A 148 -4.12 -17.98 -17.85
N VAL A 149 -4.92 -18.75 -18.59
CA VAL A 149 -4.66 -19.06 -20.00
C VAL A 149 -4.71 -17.81 -20.88
N THR A 150 -5.65 -16.88 -20.63
CA THR A 150 -5.65 -15.60 -21.37
C THR A 150 -4.40 -14.76 -21.11
N GLN A 151 -3.86 -14.77 -19.88
CA GLN A 151 -2.61 -14.08 -19.54
C GLN A 151 -1.40 -14.68 -20.27
N ILE A 152 -1.34 -16.01 -20.41
CA ILE A 152 -0.31 -16.70 -21.19
C ILE A 152 -0.36 -16.22 -22.65
N GLY A 153 -1.55 -16.19 -23.25
CA GLY A 153 -1.74 -15.70 -24.61
C GLY A 153 -1.32 -14.24 -24.80
N PHE A 154 -1.61 -13.38 -23.82
CA PHE A 154 -1.13 -11.99 -23.83
C PHE A 154 0.40 -11.88 -23.82
N LEU A 155 1.07 -12.59 -22.91
CA LEU A 155 2.53 -12.57 -22.80
C LEU A 155 3.21 -13.11 -24.07
N GLN A 156 2.70 -14.20 -24.65
CA GLN A 156 3.24 -14.76 -25.90
C GLN A 156 3.13 -13.79 -27.07
N VAL A 157 2.00 -13.08 -27.19
CA VAL A 157 1.83 -12.05 -28.22
C VAL A 157 2.82 -10.89 -28.00
N MET A 158 3.00 -10.44 -26.77
CA MET A 158 3.95 -9.37 -26.44
C MET A 158 5.40 -9.73 -26.76
N ILE A 159 5.82 -10.96 -26.45
CA ILE A 159 7.15 -11.48 -26.79
C ILE A 159 7.38 -11.47 -28.31
N LEU A 160 6.38 -11.92 -29.10
CA LEU A 160 6.50 -11.90 -30.57
C LEU A 160 6.54 -10.48 -31.14
N VAL A 161 5.76 -9.55 -30.59
CA VAL A 161 5.78 -8.14 -31.07
C VAL A 161 7.10 -7.45 -30.68
N GLU A 162 7.61 -7.66 -29.46
CA GLU A 162 8.90 -7.10 -29.05
C GLU A 162 10.07 -7.73 -29.82
N GLY A 163 10.03 -9.04 -30.07
CA GLY A 163 11.05 -9.74 -30.88
C GLY A 163 11.18 -9.21 -32.31
N MET A 164 10.14 -8.55 -32.86
CA MET A 164 10.22 -7.85 -34.15
C MET A 164 11.03 -6.55 -34.10
N LYS A 165 11.30 -6.02 -32.90
CA LYS A 165 12.09 -4.81 -32.62
C LYS A 165 11.75 -3.63 -33.53
N LEU A 166 10.47 -3.25 -33.54
CA LEU A 166 9.96 -2.17 -34.39
C LEU A 166 10.67 -0.82 -34.16
N ASP A 167 11.13 -0.55 -32.94
CA ASP A 167 11.87 0.68 -32.59
C ASP A 167 13.20 0.78 -33.34
N THR A 168 13.98 -0.31 -33.31
CA THR A 168 15.23 -0.41 -34.06
C THR A 168 14.98 -0.34 -35.55
N LEU A 169 13.86 -0.87 -36.04
CA LEU A 169 13.49 -0.81 -37.45
C LEU A 169 13.25 0.63 -37.90
N VAL A 170 12.51 1.44 -37.13
CA VAL A 170 12.30 2.87 -37.45
C VAL A 170 13.62 3.63 -37.43
N ARG A 171 14.45 3.44 -36.41
CA ARG A 171 15.79 4.08 -36.35
C ARG A 171 16.66 3.68 -37.54
N CYS A 172 16.64 2.40 -37.92
CA CYS A 172 17.35 1.91 -39.10
C CYS A 172 16.83 2.51 -40.42
N VAL A 173 15.54 2.85 -40.52
CA VAL A 173 14.97 3.57 -41.66
C VAL A 173 15.46 5.02 -41.67
N GLU A 174 15.41 5.71 -40.53
CA GLU A 174 15.86 7.10 -40.39
C GLU A 174 17.36 7.27 -40.66
N GLU A 175 18.18 6.29 -40.26
CA GLU A 175 19.63 6.27 -40.47
C GLU A 175 20.05 5.65 -41.82
N GLU A 176 19.09 5.21 -42.66
CA GLU A 176 19.33 4.48 -43.93
C GLU A 176 20.17 3.19 -43.78
N ARG A 177 20.13 2.54 -42.60
CA ARG A 177 20.88 1.30 -42.26
C ARG A 177 19.96 0.12 -41.97
N LEU A 178 19.17 -0.29 -42.98
CA LEU A 178 18.25 -1.43 -42.86
C LEU A 178 18.95 -2.78 -42.64
N GLU A 179 20.21 -2.92 -43.07
CA GLU A 179 20.98 -4.16 -42.96
C GLU A 179 21.43 -4.49 -41.52
N ASP A 180 21.37 -3.52 -40.60
CA ASP A 180 21.77 -3.70 -39.21
C ASP A 180 20.69 -4.38 -38.35
N HIS A 181 19.44 -4.40 -38.81
CA HIS A 181 18.32 -5.00 -38.10
C HIS A 181 18.44 -6.54 -38.04
N ALA A 182 18.24 -7.11 -36.86
CA ALA A 182 18.44 -8.53 -36.57
C ALA A 182 17.65 -9.45 -37.52
N ILE A 183 16.37 -9.16 -37.78
CA ILE A 183 15.52 -9.99 -38.64
C ILE A 183 15.90 -9.83 -40.12
N VAL A 184 16.30 -8.62 -40.53
CA VAL A 184 16.68 -8.32 -41.92
C VAL A 184 18.00 -9.02 -42.30
N LYS A 185 18.93 -9.18 -41.34
CA LYS A 185 20.17 -9.94 -41.53
C LYS A 185 19.94 -11.39 -41.98
N GLN A 186 18.85 -12.04 -41.54
CA GLN A 186 18.51 -13.42 -41.89
C GLN A 186 17.29 -13.51 -42.84
N ARG A 187 17.48 -13.17 -44.13
CA ARG A 187 16.41 -13.22 -45.15
C ARG A 187 15.69 -14.58 -45.31
N ALA A 188 16.35 -15.69 -44.95
CA ALA A 188 15.74 -17.02 -44.99
C ALA A 188 14.60 -17.18 -43.96
N MET A 189 14.77 -16.58 -42.78
CA MET A 189 13.80 -16.63 -41.69
C MET A 189 12.54 -15.81 -42.00
N ILE A 190 12.69 -14.67 -42.71
CA ILE A 190 11.55 -13.85 -43.15
C ILE A 190 10.55 -14.66 -44.00
N LYS A 191 11.06 -15.49 -44.93
CA LYS A 191 10.19 -16.33 -45.78
C LYS A 191 9.51 -17.43 -44.99
N GLU A 192 10.24 -18.09 -44.08
CA GLU A 192 9.71 -19.16 -43.24
C GLU A 192 8.59 -18.64 -42.31
N VAL A 193 8.83 -17.51 -41.63
CA VAL A 193 7.85 -16.90 -40.73
C VAL A 193 6.64 -16.35 -41.49
N GLU A 194 6.84 -15.77 -42.67
CA GLU A 194 5.74 -15.32 -43.52
C GLU A 194 4.83 -16.47 -43.95
N ASP A 195 5.40 -17.61 -44.39
CA ASP A 195 4.63 -18.79 -44.76
C ASP A 195 3.78 -19.31 -43.60
N ILE A 196 4.27 -19.17 -42.36
CA ILE A 196 3.53 -19.51 -41.14
C ILE A 196 2.38 -18.52 -40.91
N PHE A 197 2.66 -17.21 -40.93
CA PHE A 197 1.66 -16.17 -40.67
C PHE A 197 0.56 -16.12 -41.73
N MET A 198 0.87 -16.42 -42.99
CA MET A 198 -0.14 -16.49 -44.04
C MET A 198 -1.14 -17.65 -43.83
N LYS A 199 -0.70 -18.74 -43.18
CA LYS A 199 -1.53 -19.89 -42.80
C LYS A 199 -2.35 -19.68 -41.53
N TRP A 200 -2.08 -18.63 -40.76
CA TRP A 200 -2.84 -18.35 -39.54
C TRP A 200 -4.31 -18.02 -39.86
N GLY A 201 -5.19 -18.57 -39.02
CA GLY A 201 -6.63 -18.34 -39.04
C GLY A 201 -7.07 -17.17 -38.16
N GLU A 202 -8.36 -17.09 -37.87
CA GLU A 202 -9.02 -15.94 -37.20
C GLU A 202 -8.98 -16.01 -35.65
N LEU A 203 -7.85 -16.42 -35.05
CA LEU A 203 -7.70 -16.33 -33.60
C LEU A 203 -7.40 -14.89 -33.20
N VAL A 204 -8.07 -14.40 -32.16
CA VAL A 204 -7.92 -13.03 -31.64
C VAL A 204 -6.45 -12.70 -31.29
N HIS A 205 -5.70 -13.68 -30.78
CA HIS A 205 -4.27 -13.56 -30.46
C HIS A 205 -3.38 -13.23 -31.67
N HIS A 206 -3.77 -13.63 -32.88
CA HIS A 206 -2.98 -13.37 -34.08
C HIS A 206 -2.98 -11.90 -34.48
N GLY A 207 -4.02 -11.14 -34.09
CA GLY A 207 -4.25 -9.78 -34.55
C GLY A 207 -3.03 -8.86 -34.42
N PRO A 208 -2.49 -8.63 -33.20
CA PRO A 208 -1.36 -7.73 -33.00
C PRO A 208 -0.08 -8.16 -33.73
N VAL A 209 0.19 -9.47 -33.76
CA VAL A 209 1.40 -10.03 -34.40
C VAL A 209 1.33 -9.86 -35.92
N LEU A 210 0.17 -10.13 -36.53
CA LEU A 210 -0.05 -9.94 -37.96
C LEU A 210 0.05 -8.46 -38.35
N LEU A 211 -0.46 -7.56 -37.51
CA LEU A 211 -0.35 -6.12 -37.73
C LEU A 211 1.10 -5.63 -37.64
N ALA A 212 1.84 -6.09 -36.63
CA ALA A 212 3.26 -5.79 -36.47
C ALA A 212 4.07 -6.31 -37.68
N TRP A 213 3.80 -7.53 -38.13
CA TRP A 213 4.48 -8.10 -39.30
C TRP A 213 4.12 -7.37 -40.59
N ALA A 214 2.87 -6.91 -40.76
CA ALA A 214 2.48 -6.12 -41.91
C ALA A 214 3.29 -4.80 -41.99
N ALA A 215 3.55 -4.16 -40.85
CA ALA A 215 4.41 -2.97 -40.77
C ALA A 215 5.87 -3.29 -41.12
N VAL A 216 6.43 -4.38 -40.57
CA VAL A 216 7.80 -4.84 -40.90
C VAL A 216 7.94 -5.10 -42.41
N ARG A 217 6.99 -5.82 -43.02
CA ARG A 217 7.06 -6.15 -44.46
C ARG A 217 6.91 -4.93 -45.35
N PHE A 218 6.11 -3.95 -44.94
CA PHE A 218 5.98 -2.68 -45.67
C PHE A 218 7.29 -1.87 -45.67
N ILE A 219 8.05 -1.92 -44.57
CA ILE A 219 9.34 -1.20 -44.45
C ILE A 219 10.49 -1.95 -45.15
N VAL A 220 10.57 -3.28 -44.97
CA VAL A 220 11.75 -4.09 -45.36
C VAL A 220 11.78 -4.42 -46.86
N MET A 221 10.65 -4.41 -47.57
CA MET A 221 10.60 -4.75 -49.00
C MET A 221 10.20 -3.55 -49.86
N GLU A 222 11.02 -3.27 -50.87
CA GLU A 222 10.71 -2.27 -51.90
C GLU A 222 9.42 -2.61 -52.67
N SER A 223 8.85 -1.56 -53.27
CA SER A 223 7.48 -1.40 -53.78
C SER A 223 7.08 -2.33 -54.95
N ASP A 224 7.05 -3.64 -54.70
CA ASP A 224 6.40 -4.60 -55.59
C ASP A 224 4.89 -4.69 -55.34
N VAL A 225 4.09 -4.80 -56.42
CA VAL A 225 2.62 -4.96 -56.37
C VAL A 225 2.20 -6.18 -55.54
N ALA A 226 3.04 -7.23 -55.54
CA ALA A 226 2.83 -8.43 -54.73
C ALA A 226 2.98 -8.15 -53.23
N THR A 227 3.92 -7.29 -52.83
CA THR A 227 4.15 -6.87 -51.44
C THR A 227 2.93 -6.14 -50.89
N THR A 228 2.37 -5.20 -51.66
CA THR A 228 1.16 -4.46 -51.27
C THR A 228 -0.04 -5.39 -51.04
N GLN A 229 -0.20 -6.44 -51.87
CA GLN A 229 -1.27 -7.43 -51.70
C GLN A 229 -1.07 -8.29 -50.45
N ILE A 230 0.16 -8.65 -50.11
CA ILE A 230 0.47 -9.42 -48.89
C ILE A 230 0.20 -8.56 -47.65
N VAL A 231 0.67 -7.30 -47.65
CA VAL A 231 0.43 -6.34 -46.55
C VAL A 231 -1.07 -6.10 -46.36
N GLN A 232 -1.84 -5.90 -47.44
CA GLN A 232 -3.30 -5.76 -47.37
C GLN A 232 -4.00 -7.01 -46.82
N LYS A 233 -3.55 -8.21 -47.20
CA LYS A 233 -4.09 -9.48 -46.67
C LYS A 233 -3.78 -9.65 -45.18
N LEU A 234 -2.55 -9.37 -44.75
CA LEU A 234 -2.16 -9.44 -43.35
C LEU A 234 -2.90 -8.40 -42.50
N GLY A 235 -2.98 -7.16 -42.98
CA GLY A 235 -3.71 -6.08 -42.31
C GLY A 235 -5.21 -6.37 -42.19
N SER A 236 -5.86 -6.83 -43.26
CA SER A 236 -7.29 -7.19 -43.22
C SER A 236 -7.58 -8.36 -42.28
N LYS A 237 -6.74 -9.41 -42.29
CA LYS A 237 -6.82 -10.51 -41.31
C LYS A 237 -6.63 -10.02 -39.88
N ALA A 238 -5.68 -9.12 -39.64
CA ALA A 238 -5.44 -8.55 -38.32
C ALA A 238 -6.71 -7.84 -37.82
N LEU A 239 -7.31 -6.97 -38.64
CA LEU A 239 -8.55 -6.26 -38.29
C LEU A 239 -9.73 -7.21 -38.02
N GLN A 240 -9.87 -8.29 -38.81
CA GLN A 240 -10.87 -9.34 -38.56
C GLN A 240 -10.67 -10.02 -37.20
N CYS A 241 -9.41 -10.17 -36.75
CA CYS A 241 -9.07 -10.70 -35.43
C CYS A 241 -9.32 -9.69 -34.28
N SER A 242 -9.90 -8.51 -34.53
CA SER A 242 -10.21 -7.52 -33.50
C SER A 242 -8.98 -7.06 -32.68
N VAL A 243 -7.92 -6.63 -33.36
CA VAL A 243 -6.63 -6.21 -32.74
C VAL A 243 -6.81 -5.21 -31.61
N PHE A 244 -7.53 -4.11 -31.83
CA PHE A 244 -7.60 -3.01 -30.86
C PHE A 244 -8.39 -3.37 -29.59
N PRO A 245 -9.57 -4.02 -29.67
CA PRO A 245 -10.22 -4.60 -28.49
C PRO A 245 -9.30 -5.57 -27.72
N TYR A 246 -8.51 -6.38 -28.41
CA TYR A 246 -7.56 -7.30 -27.78
C TYR A 246 -6.45 -6.56 -27.04
N LEU A 247 -5.81 -5.56 -27.67
CA LEU A 247 -4.78 -4.73 -27.05
C LEU A 247 -5.32 -3.97 -25.82
N LEU A 248 -6.55 -3.47 -25.90
CA LEU A 248 -7.20 -2.79 -24.79
C LEU A 248 -7.41 -3.75 -23.59
N ASN A 249 -7.91 -4.95 -23.86
CA ASN A 249 -8.08 -5.98 -22.83
C ASN A 249 -6.74 -6.45 -22.25
N LEU A 250 -5.70 -6.55 -23.08
CA LEU A 250 -4.36 -6.91 -22.65
C LEU A 250 -3.85 -5.90 -21.60
N MET A 251 -3.92 -4.60 -21.89
CA MET A 251 -3.45 -3.55 -20.97
C MET A 251 -4.27 -3.48 -19.68
N LYS A 252 -5.59 -3.73 -19.74
CA LYS A 252 -6.47 -3.73 -18.56
C LYS A 252 -6.35 -4.99 -17.70
N SER A 253 -5.74 -6.05 -18.23
CA SER A 253 -5.57 -7.30 -17.51
C SER A 253 -4.28 -7.30 -16.68
N ALA A 254 -4.32 -7.91 -15.49
CA ALA A 254 -3.08 -8.24 -14.77
C ALA A 254 -2.26 -9.22 -15.64
N PRO A 255 -0.93 -9.03 -15.82
CA PRO A 255 -0.03 -8.18 -15.05
C PRO A 255 0.23 -6.75 -15.59
N PHE A 256 -0.48 -6.33 -16.65
CA PHE A 256 -0.18 -5.08 -17.37
C PHE A 256 -0.97 -3.85 -16.87
N ALA A 257 -1.89 -4.03 -15.92
CA ALA A 257 -2.77 -2.96 -15.45
C ALA A 257 -2.12 -1.94 -14.49
N GLY A 258 -1.00 -2.28 -13.83
CA GLY A 258 -0.35 -1.43 -12.81
C GLY A 258 0.90 -0.68 -13.30
N ASP A 259 1.57 0.04 -12.39
CA ASP A 259 2.82 0.78 -12.67
C ASP A 259 4.07 -0.08 -12.36
N THR A 260 4.12 -1.27 -12.93
CA THR A 260 5.30 -2.14 -12.88
C THR A 260 6.20 -1.90 -14.09
N ILE A 261 7.47 -2.27 -13.97
CA ILE A 261 8.42 -2.22 -15.10
C ILE A 261 7.94 -3.09 -16.27
N LEU A 262 7.31 -4.23 -15.97
CA LEU A 262 6.69 -5.10 -16.96
C LEU A 262 5.56 -4.37 -17.72
N SER A 263 4.69 -3.67 -17.00
CA SER A 263 3.61 -2.87 -17.57
C SER A 263 4.15 -1.71 -18.42
N ASN A 264 5.12 -0.94 -17.91
CA ASN A 264 5.74 0.15 -18.67
C ASN A 264 6.43 -0.37 -19.94
N SER A 265 7.12 -1.50 -19.85
CA SER A 265 7.73 -2.17 -21.01
C SER A 265 6.67 -2.59 -22.03
N ALA A 266 5.55 -3.16 -21.59
CA ALA A 266 4.44 -3.55 -22.46
C ALA A 266 3.75 -2.34 -23.11
N LYS A 267 3.48 -1.28 -22.34
CA LYS A 267 2.94 -0.01 -22.84
C LYS A 267 3.88 0.59 -23.90
N HIS A 268 5.19 0.53 -23.70
CA HIS A 268 6.19 0.98 -24.66
C HIS A 268 6.18 0.14 -25.96
N THR A 269 6.07 -1.20 -25.87
CA THR A 269 5.97 -2.07 -27.05
C THR A 269 4.71 -1.76 -27.87
N ILE A 270 3.56 -1.58 -27.22
CA ILE A 270 2.29 -1.23 -27.89
C ILE A 270 2.35 0.18 -28.46
N TYR A 271 2.93 1.13 -27.72
CA TYR A 271 3.15 2.49 -28.20
C TYR A 271 3.97 2.50 -29.48
N ASN A 272 5.10 1.78 -29.50
CA ASN A 272 5.94 1.66 -30.67
C ASN A 272 5.17 1.03 -31.84
N LEU A 273 4.44 -0.07 -31.61
CA LEU A 273 3.62 -0.70 -32.64
C LEU A 273 2.63 0.29 -33.26
N LEU A 274 1.90 1.03 -32.45
CA LEU A 274 0.90 2.00 -32.92
C LEU A 274 1.53 3.21 -33.61
N SER A 275 2.66 3.72 -33.11
CA SER A 275 3.38 4.83 -33.74
C SER A 275 3.84 4.43 -35.15
N VAL A 276 4.43 3.24 -35.32
CA VAL A 276 4.80 2.71 -36.65
C VAL A 276 3.57 2.47 -37.54
N VAL A 277 2.50 1.89 -37.02
CA VAL A 277 1.31 1.62 -37.82
C VAL A 277 0.66 2.93 -38.31
N LEU A 278 0.61 3.97 -37.48
CA LEU A 278 0.03 5.27 -37.83
C LEU A 278 0.93 6.11 -38.74
N THR A 279 2.26 5.92 -38.74
CA THR A 279 3.14 6.53 -39.75
C THR A 279 2.96 5.90 -41.12
N LEU A 280 2.81 4.57 -41.18
CA LEU A 280 2.76 3.83 -42.44
C LEU A 280 1.36 3.78 -43.08
N PHE A 281 0.30 3.69 -42.27
CA PHE A 281 -1.07 3.48 -42.75
C PHE A 281 -2.00 4.64 -42.38
N HIS A 282 -2.91 4.99 -43.29
CA HIS A 282 -3.93 6.01 -43.02
C HIS A 282 -4.97 5.53 -42.00
N GLU A 283 -5.44 6.44 -41.13
CA GLU A 283 -6.46 6.16 -40.09
C GLU A 283 -7.72 5.46 -40.63
N SER A 284 -8.16 5.81 -41.85
CA SER A 284 -9.35 5.22 -42.48
C SER A 284 -9.20 3.73 -42.80
N THR A 285 -7.97 3.23 -42.89
CA THR A 285 -7.67 1.82 -43.19
C THR A 285 -7.60 0.95 -41.94
N LEU A 286 -7.50 1.55 -40.74
CA LEU A 286 -7.26 0.86 -39.47
C LEU A 286 -8.57 0.55 -38.69
N GLY A 287 -9.73 0.68 -39.32
CA GLY A 287 -11.01 0.32 -38.69
C GLY A 287 -11.59 1.42 -37.79
N ASP A 288 -12.11 1.05 -36.62
CA ASP A 288 -12.83 1.98 -35.71
C ASP A 288 -11.86 2.93 -34.99
N PRO A 289 -11.91 4.25 -35.27
CA PRO A 289 -11.03 5.23 -34.64
C PRO A 289 -11.27 5.40 -33.14
N LEU A 290 -12.45 5.04 -32.61
CA LEU A 290 -12.73 5.16 -31.18
C LEU A 290 -11.95 4.12 -30.36
N MET A 291 -11.81 2.90 -30.89
CA MET A 291 -11.04 1.84 -30.24
C MET A 291 -9.54 2.13 -30.27
N LEU A 292 -9.03 2.71 -31.36
CA LEU A 292 -7.66 3.21 -31.44
C LEU A 292 -7.37 4.25 -30.35
N ILE A 293 -8.29 5.18 -30.13
CA ILE A 293 -8.17 6.21 -29.08
C ILE A 293 -8.26 5.61 -27.69
N ALA A 294 -9.12 4.61 -27.48
CA ALA A 294 -9.19 3.90 -26.21
C ALA A 294 -7.87 3.19 -25.88
N VAL A 295 -7.24 2.54 -26.87
CA VAL A 295 -5.91 1.93 -26.69
C VAL A 295 -4.86 3.01 -26.42
N LEU A 296 -4.89 4.12 -27.15
CA LEU A 296 -3.97 5.24 -26.93
C LEU A 296 -4.10 5.81 -25.50
N LYS A 297 -5.33 6.04 -25.03
CA LYS A 297 -5.63 6.55 -23.69
C LYS A 297 -4.97 5.69 -22.61
N GLU A 298 -5.00 4.37 -22.76
CA GLU A 298 -4.37 3.43 -21.81
C GLU A 298 -2.84 3.37 -21.98
N THR A 299 -2.30 3.43 -23.20
CA THR A 299 -0.84 3.42 -23.42
C THR A 299 -0.13 4.66 -22.87
N LEU A 300 -0.72 5.85 -23.09
CA LEU A 300 -0.18 7.13 -22.63
C LEU A 300 -0.34 7.33 -21.11
N GLN A 301 -0.80 6.31 -20.38
CA GLN A 301 -0.88 6.39 -18.94
C GLN A 301 0.49 6.45 -18.23
N SER A 302 1.59 6.09 -18.89
CA SER A 302 2.93 6.16 -18.31
C SER A 302 3.61 7.51 -18.60
N SER A 303 4.20 8.11 -17.56
CA SER A 303 4.95 9.38 -17.61
C SER A 303 6.01 9.43 -18.74
N GLU A 304 6.86 8.41 -18.81
CA GLU A 304 7.99 8.35 -19.76
C GLU A 304 7.54 8.46 -21.23
N LEU A 305 6.40 7.85 -21.57
CA LEU A 305 5.83 7.91 -22.93
C LEU A 305 5.24 9.29 -23.26
N CYS A 306 4.68 10.00 -22.28
CA CYS A 306 4.20 11.37 -22.48
C CYS A 306 5.35 12.32 -22.83
N GLU A 307 6.49 12.18 -22.15
CA GLU A 307 7.67 12.99 -22.47
C GLU A 307 8.23 12.66 -23.87
N LYS A 308 8.26 11.37 -24.24
CA LYS A 308 8.63 10.92 -25.61
C LYS A 308 7.71 11.56 -26.65
N PHE A 309 6.38 11.50 -26.45
CA PHE A 309 5.38 12.07 -27.35
C PHE A 309 5.62 13.56 -27.64
N TRP A 310 5.84 14.39 -26.61
CA TRP A 310 6.06 15.82 -26.79
C TRP A 310 7.40 16.18 -27.43
N LYS A 311 8.43 15.34 -27.27
CA LYS A 311 9.79 15.59 -27.81
C LYS A 311 9.97 15.12 -29.25
N SER A 312 9.47 13.94 -29.63
CA SER A 312 9.83 13.30 -30.89
C SER A 312 8.73 13.24 -31.96
N GLU A 313 7.44 13.37 -31.61
CA GLU A 313 6.35 12.91 -32.50
C GLU A 313 5.34 13.99 -32.96
N LEU A 314 5.59 15.30 -32.82
CA LEU A 314 4.58 16.32 -33.21
C LEU A 314 4.12 16.26 -34.70
N GLU A 315 4.92 15.65 -35.59
CA GLU A 315 4.63 15.53 -37.02
C GLU A 315 4.40 14.09 -37.53
N SER A 316 4.67 13.07 -36.72
CA SER A 316 4.63 11.66 -37.11
C SER A 316 3.97 10.77 -36.04
N GLY A 317 3.58 9.55 -36.42
CA GLY A 317 3.06 8.54 -35.50
C GLY A 317 1.77 8.96 -34.81
N MET A 318 1.78 8.92 -33.47
CA MET A 318 0.59 9.13 -32.64
C MET A 318 0.02 10.54 -32.75
N ALA A 319 0.85 11.56 -33.06
CA ALA A 319 0.35 12.92 -33.21
C ALA A 319 -0.51 13.12 -34.47
N MET A 320 -0.42 12.23 -35.46
CA MET A 320 -1.35 12.25 -36.60
C MET A 320 -2.79 12.06 -36.12
N LEU A 321 -2.99 11.15 -35.16
CA LEU A 321 -4.28 10.88 -34.55
C LEU A 321 -4.76 12.07 -33.71
N LEU A 322 -3.86 12.72 -32.95
CA LEU A 322 -4.18 13.96 -32.23
C LEU A 322 -4.58 15.09 -33.21
N LYS A 323 -3.86 15.24 -34.33
CA LYS A 323 -4.15 16.25 -35.36
C LYS A 323 -5.50 15.98 -36.04
N SER A 324 -5.83 14.72 -36.33
CA SER A 324 -7.13 14.30 -36.85
C SER A 324 -8.26 14.57 -35.86
N ALA A 325 -8.06 14.25 -34.59
CA ALA A 325 -9.04 14.52 -33.53
C ALA A 325 -9.26 16.04 -33.34
N LYS A 326 -8.18 16.83 -33.27
CA LYS A 326 -8.23 18.30 -33.23
C LYS A 326 -9.00 18.89 -34.41
N ASN A 327 -8.77 18.33 -35.60
CA ASN A 327 -9.42 18.77 -36.82
C ASN A 327 -10.94 18.52 -36.85
N LYS A 328 -11.46 17.64 -35.98
CA LYS A 328 -12.88 17.32 -35.82
C LYS A 328 -13.50 17.95 -34.56
N PHE A 329 -12.72 18.67 -33.75
CA PHE A 329 -13.17 19.33 -32.52
C PHE A 329 -13.76 20.73 -32.82
N PRO A 330 -14.85 21.17 -32.15
CA PRO A 330 -15.63 20.50 -31.10
C PRO A 330 -16.75 19.54 -31.56
N TYR A 331 -16.98 19.37 -32.87
CA TYR A 331 -18.03 18.47 -33.38
C TYR A 331 -17.95 17.04 -32.79
N ARG A 332 -16.75 16.43 -32.83
CA ARG A 332 -16.45 15.24 -32.00
C ARG A 332 -15.63 15.65 -30.80
N PHE A 333 -16.31 15.75 -29.67
CA PHE A 333 -15.76 16.29 -28.43
C PHE A 333 -14.85 15.29 -27.70
N THR A 334 -15.40 14.12 -27.35
CA THR A 334 -14.75 13.08 -26.53
C THR A 334 -13.41 12.57 -27.08
N PRO A 335 -13.26 12.24 -28.38
CA PRO A 335 -12.00 11.70 -28.92
C PRO A 335 -10.78 12.60 -28.69
N PHE A 336 -10.93 13.92 -28.88
CA PHE A 336 -9.83 14.86 -28.69
C PHE A 336 -9.49 15.02 -27.21
N LEU A 337 -10.51 15.16 -26.36
CA LEU A 337 -10.31 15.35 -24.93
C LEU A 337 -9.69 14.12 -24.27
N GLN A 338 -10.10 12.91 -24.62
CA GLN A 338 -9.51 11.68 -24.05
C GLN A 338 -8.01 11.58 -24.29
N ILE A 339 -7.53 11.99 -25.47
CA ILE A 339 -6.09 12.03 -25.79
C ILE A 339 -5.39 13.08 -24.92
N MET A 340 -5.93 14.31 -24.88
CA MET A 340 -5.35 15.39 -24.07
C MET A 340 -5.33 15.04 -22.57
N THR A 341 -6.36 14.33 -22.09
CA THR A 341 -6.46 13.83 -20.72
C THR A 341 -5.34 12.84 -20.42
N SER A 342 -5.08 11.90 -21.33
CA SER A 342 -4.02 10.90 -21.16
C SER A 342 -2.61 11.52 -21.18
N LEU A 343 -2.42 12.61 -21.93
CA LEU A 343 -1.14 13.34 -21.99
C LEU A 343 -0.88 14.21 -20.75
N ALA A 344 -1.91 14.50 -19.94
CA ALA A 344 -1.82 15.39 -18.77
C ALA A 344 -1.46 14.64 -17.47
N LYS A 345 -0.47 13.75 -17.50
CA LYS A 345 -0.06 12.94 -16.34
C LYS A 345 1.21 13.40 -15.62
N ASP A 346 2.00 14.24 -16.27
CA ASP A 346 3.22 14.79 -15.68
C ASP A 346 3.12 16.29 -15.58
N LYS A 347 3.95 16.87 -14.72
CA LYS A 347 4.02 18.32 -14.56
C LYS A 347 4.33 19.05 -15.88
N THR A 348 5.35 18.60 -16.61
CA THR A 348 5.77 19.19 -17.89
C THR A 348 4.73 18.96 -18.99
N SER A 349 4.24 17.72 -19.10
CA SER A 349 3.22 17.34 -20.09
C SER A 349 1.89 18.05 -19.84
N SER A 350 1.47 18.22 -18.58
CA SER A 350 0.29 18.99 -18.19
C SER A 350 0.40 20.46 -18.55
N GLU A 351 1.56 21.09 -18.33
CA GLU A 351 1.81 22.48 -18.77
C GLU A 351 1.73 22.61 -20.30
N ASN A 352 2.26 21.63 -21.05
CA ASN A 352 2.13 21.58 -22.51
C ASN A 352 0.68 21.42 -22.96
N VAL A 353 -0.09 20.53 -22.32
CA VAL A 353 -1.54 20.34 -22.56
C VAL A 353 -2.30 21.63 -22.29
N PHE A 354 -2.03 22.29 -21.16
CA PHE A 354 -2.68 23.56 -20.79
C PHE A 354 -2.44 24.64 -21.85
N ASN A 355 -1.18 24.81 -22.28
CA ASN A 355 -0.81 25.79 -23.29
C ASN A 355 -1.41 25.46 -24.67
N TYR A 356 -1.51 24.17 -25.01
CA TYR A 356 -2.13 23.70 -26.25
C TYR A 356 -3.62 24.00 -26.30
N LEU A 357 -4.34 23.76 -25.19
CA LEU A 357 -5.78 24.05 -25.05
C LEU A 357 -6.06 25.56 -24.98
N HIS A 358 -5.14 26.36 -24.44
CA HIS A 358 -5.28 27.80 -24.39
C HIS A 358 -5.22 28.45 -25.78
N ASN A 359 -4.46 27.88 -26.72
CA ASN A 359 -4.19 28.46 -28.04
C ASN A 359 -4.62 27.53 -29.20
N MET A 360 -5.93 27.28 -29.33
CA MET A 360 -6.48 26.46 -30.40
C MET A 360 -6.83 27.29 -31.63
N LYS A 361 -6.35 26.86 -32.82
CA LYS A 361 -6.48 27.60 -34.10
C LYS A 361 -7.62 27.13 -35.00
N THR A 362 -8.28 26.03 -34.65
CA THR A 362 -9.26 25.34 -35.49
C THR A 362 -10.53 25.07 -34.72
N PHE A 363 -11.67 25.39 -35.32
CA PHE A 363 -13.00 25.18 -34.74
C PHE A 363 -13.93 24.55 -35.77
N THR A 364 -14.51 23.39 -35.45
CA THR A 364 -15.31 22.60 -36.40
C THR A 364 -16.77 22.53 -36.00
N GLU A 365 -17.65 22.79 -36.97
CA GLU A 365 -19.10 22.70 -36.82
C GLU A 365 -19.76 21.96 -38.00
N LEU A 366 -21.02 21.59 -37.83
CA LEU A 366 -21.88 21.12 -38.92
C LEU A 366 -22.24 22.29 -39.85
N SER A 367 -22.14 22.07 -41.16
CA SER A 367 -22.43 23.09 -42.17
C SER A 367 -23.86 23.66 -42.07
N ASN A 368 -24.82 22.83 -41.67
CA ASN A 368 -26.25 23.18 -41.58
C ASN A 368 -26.59 24.19 -40.47
N VAL A 369 -25.64 24.49 -39.59
CA VAL A 369 -25.83 25.47 -38.49
C VAL A 369 -25.72 26.91 -39.01
N ASN A 370 -25.16 27.11 -40.20
CA ASN A 370 -25.00 28.43 -40.80
C ASN A 370 -26.05 28.63 -41.90
N SER A 371 -26.71 29.79 -41.88
CA SER A 371 -27.53 30.25 -43.00
C SER A 371 -26.63 30.63 -44.17
N LEU A 372 -27.05 30.35 -45.40
CA LEU A 372 -26.33 30.71 -46.64
C LEU A 372 -26.05 32.22 -46.78
N GLU A 373 -26.79 33.07 -46.05
CA GLU A 373 -26.64 34.54 -46.04
C GLU A 373 -25.44 35.03 -45.21
N ASP A 374 -24.87 34.19 -44.33
CA ASP A 374 -23.79 34.57 -43.41
C ASP A 374 -22.38 34.25 -43.95
N VAL A 375 -22.28 33.64 -45.13
CA VAL A 375 -21.04 33.05 -45.65
C VAL A 375 -20.86 33.33 -47.14
N ASP A 376 -19.63 33.70 -47.53
CA ASP A 376 -19.22 33.92 -48.92
C ASP A 376 -18.28 32.80 -49.40
N CYS A 377 -18.48 32.27 -50.61
CA CYS A 377 -17.64 31.21 -51.18
C CYS A 377 -16.46 31.82 -51.95
N ILE A 378 -15.23 31.51 -51.54
CA ILE A 378 -14.01 32.12 -52.12
C ILE A 378 -13.52 31.36 -53.37
N ASP A 379 -13.74 30.04 -53.42
CA ASP A 379 -13.19 29.16 -54.46
C ASP A 379 -14.27 28.66 -55.43
N SER A 380 -13.87 28.36 -56.68
CA SER A 380 -14.73 27.76 -57.73
C SER A 380 -15.27 26.38 -57.39
N ASP A 381 -14.64 25.70 -56.42
CA ASP A 381 -14.93 24.32 -56.03
C ASP A 381 -15.86 24.25 -54.79
N GLU A 382 -16.41 25.39 -54.35
CA GLU A 382 -17.33 25.54 -53.19
C GLU A 382 -16.78 25.06 -51.82
N THR A 383 -15.49 24.74 -51.72
CA THR A 383 -14.87 24.15 -50.51
C THR A 383 -14.33 25.17 -49.50
N SER A 384 -14.15 26.43 -49.89
CA SER A 384 -13.56 27.48 -49.04
C SER A 384 -14.56 28.62 -48.81
N TRP A 385 -14.90 28.85 -47.55
CA TRP A 385 -15.94 29.76 -47.10
C TRP A 385 -15.34 30.93 -46.30
N LYS A 386 -15.98 32.10 -46.33
CA LYS A 386 -15.59 33.30 -45.56
C LYS A 386 -16.79 33.81 -44.79
N LEU A 387 -16.63 34.05 -43.49
CA LEU A 387 -17.70 34.58 -42.65
C LEU A 387 -17.95 36.06 -42.97
N LEU A 388 -19.20 36.44 -43.28
CA LEU A 388 -19.58 37.83 -43.58
C LEU A 388 -19.92 38.62 -42.30
N ASN A 389 -20.64 37.99 -41.37
CA ASN A 389 -21.09 38.57 -40.10
C ASN A 389 -20.41 37.90 -38.91
N ALA A 390 -20.12 38.65 -37.84
CA ALA A 390 -19.51 38.07 -36.64
C ALA A 390 -20.47 37.06 -35.99
N LYS A 391 -20.01 35.83 -35.78
CA LYS A 391 -20.83 34.75 -35.20
C LYS A 391 -20.54 34.61 -33.71
N ILE A 392 -21.53 34.94 -32.88
CA ILE A 392 -21.49 34.67 -31.44
C ILE A 392 -21.90 33.22 -31.21
N LEU A 393 -21.04 32.41 -30.58
CA LEU A 393 -21.34 31.03 -30.19
C LEU A 393 -22.18 31.03 -28.90
N TYR A 394 -23.05 30.02 -28.72
CA TYR A 394 -23.92 29.85 -27.53
C TYR A 394 -24.79 31.07 -27.18
N LYS A 395 -25.42 31.70 -28.19
CA LYS A 395 -26.25 32.91 -28.00
C LYS A 395 -27.33 32.78 -26.91
N SER A 396 -27.92 31.60 -26.75
CA SER A 396 -29.01 31.29 -25.82
C SER A 396 -28.58 31.00 -24.40
N VAL A 397 -27.28 30.92 -24.11
CA VAL A 397 -26.77 30.54 -22.79
C VAL A 397 -26.51 31.79 -21.98
N VAL A 398 -27.15 31.91 -20.82
CA VAL A 398 -26.85 32.95 -19.84
C VAL A 398 -25.60 32.53 -19.06
N SER A 399 -24.44 33.06 -19.44
CA SER A 399 -23.16 32.82 -18.76
C SER A 399 -22.59 34.12 -18.23
N THR A 400 -21.84 34.05 -17.14
CA THR A 400 -21.03 35.18 -16.61
C THR A 400 -19.73 35.39 -17.38
N ALA A 401 -19.39 34.48 -18.30
CA ALA A 401 -18.15 34.52 -19.07
C ALA A 401 -18.31 35.26 -20.39
N ASP A 402 -17.17 35.76 -20.90
CA ASP A 402 -17.11 36.38 -22.22
C ASP A 402 -17.54 35.39 -23.30
N LYS A 403 -18.52 35.81 -24.11
CA LYS A 403 -19.01 34.98 -25.22
C LYS A 403 -17.92 34.85 -26.28
N ILE A 404 -17.73 33.64 -26.79
CA ILE A 404 -16.79 33.41 -27.89
C ILE A 404 -17.43 33.94 -29.19
N VAL A 405 -16.80 34.95 -29.78
CA VAL A 405 -17.24 35.57 -31.04
C VAL A 405 -16.22 35.27 -32.13
N ILE A 406 -16.67 34.59 -33.18
CA ILE A 406 -15.89 34.40 -34.40
C ILE A 406 -15.98 35.70 -35.22
N PRO A 407 -14.85 36.39 -35.47
CA PRO A 407 -14.85 37.68 -36.13
C PRO A 407 -15.15 37.56 -37.63
N THR A 408 -15.63 38.64 -38.22
CA THR A 408 -15.88 38.74 -39.66
C THR A 408 -14.61 38.49 -40.47
N GLY A 409 -14.74 37.84 -41.61
CA GLY A 409 -13.64 37.54 -42.52
C GLY A 409 -12.80 36.30 -42.18
N THR A 410 -13.16 35.54 -41.13
CA THR A 410 -12.56 34.24 -40.84
C THR A 410 -12.82 33.24 -41.97
N ARG A 411 -11.80 32.43 -42.29
CA ARG A 411 -11.87 31.42 -43.35
C ARG A 411 -12.33 30.09 -42.79
N GLY A 412 -13.30 29.48 -43.46
CA GLY A 412 -13.82 28.14 -43.22
C GLY A 412 -13.44 27.22 -44.38
N LYS A 413 -13.16 25.95 -44.10
CA LYS A 413 -13.02 24.91 -45.12
C LYS A 413 -14.13 23.87 -44.92
N VAL A 414 -14.87 23.58 -45.99
CA VAL A 414 -15.87 22.52 -46.02
C VAL A 414 -15.20 21.21 -46.40
N TYR A 415 -15.51 20.16 -45.66
CA TYR A 415 -15.04 18.80 -45.93
C TYR A 415 -16.14 17.80 -45.63
N MET A 416 -16.16 16.73 -46.40
CA MET A 416 -17.02 15.59 -46.16
C MET A 416 -16.38 14.68 -45.12
N SER A 417 -17.11 14.42 -44.04
CA SER A 417 -16.76 13.33 -43.13
C SER A 417 -16.95 11.98 -43.83
N ASN A 418 -16.23 10.95 -43.36
CA ASN A 418 -16.45 9.56 -43.78
C ASN A 418 -17.90 9.08 -43.51
N GLU A 419 -18.63 9.78 -42.63
CA GLU A 419 -20.05 9.54 -42.29
C GLU A 419 -21.04 10.31 -43.19
N GLY A 420 -20.57 10.98 -44.24
CA GLY A 420 -21.43 11.72 -45.18
C GLY A 420 -21.93 13.08 -44.67
N ALA A 421 -21.48 13.54 -43.50
CA ALA A 421 -21.81 14.88 -42.99
C ALA A 421 -20.88 15.97 -43.57
N HIS A 422 -21.47 17.07 -44.02
CA HIS A 422 -20.75 18.28 -44.41
C HIS A 422 -20.26 19.02 -43.15
N LEU A 423 -18.95 19.00 -42.93
CA LEU A 423 -18.30 19.67 -41.81
C LEU A 423 -17.61 20.94 -42.28
N LEU A 424 -17.69 21.99 -41.48
CA LEU A 424 -17.05 23.27 -41.73
C LEU A 424 -16.02 23.54 -40.65
N ARG A 425 -14.76 23.80 -41.04
CA ARG A 425 -13.66 24.11 -40.12
C ARG A 425 -13.22 25.55 -40.29
N TRP A 426 -13.47 26.35 -39.27
CA TRP A 426 -13.01 27.73 -39.16
C TRP A 426 -11.57 27.79 -38.67
N SER A 427 -10.77 28.66 -39.30
CA SER A 427 -9.45 29.06 -38.80
C SER A 427 -9.60 30.26 -37.84
N PHE A 428 -9.77 29.98 -36.55
CA PHE A 428 -9.99 30.97 -35.51
C PHE A 428 -9.23 30.58 -34.25
N SER A 429 -8.53 31.54 -33.65
CA SER A 429 -7.80 31.34 -32.39
C SER A 429 -8.72 31.57 -31.20
N TYR A 430 -8.87 30.55 -30.34
CA TYR A 430 -9.67 30.64 -29.12
C TYR A 430 -9.09 29.77 -27.99
N SER A 431 -9.55 30.04 -26.77
CA SER A 431 -9.24 29.25 -25.59
C SER A 431 -10.30 28.17 -25.39
N CYS A 432 -9.89 26.90 -25.34
CA CYS A 432 -10.79 25.79 -25.02
C CYS A 432 -11.35 25.88 -23.60
N TRP A 433 -10.63 26.48 -22.66
CA TRP A 433 -11.08 26.62 -21.28
C TRP A 433 -12.34 27.50 -21.16
N GLN A 434 -12.44 28.53 -22.00
CA GLN A 434 -13.67 29.35 -22.11
C GLN A 434 -14.81 28.56 -22.76
N LEU A 435 -14.51 27.74 -23.76
CA LEU A 435 -15.51 26.87 -24.40
C LEU A 435 -16.05 25.82 -23.42
N PHE A 436 -15.19 25.24 -22.58
CA PHE A 436 -15.60 24.31 -21.54
C PHE A 436 -16.52 24.98 -20.52
N LEU A 437 -16.24 26.22 -20.12
CA LEU A 437 -17.11 26.96 -19.20
C LEU A 437 -18.51 27.19 -19.79
N LEU A 438 -18.59 27.54 -21.07
CA LEU A 438 -19.86 27.70 -21.78
C LEU A 438 -20.62 26.37 -21.91
N GLU A 439 -19.92 25.27 -22.21
CA GLU A 439 -20.52 23.93 -22.26
C GLU A 439 -21.05 23.48 -20.88
N LEU A 440 -20.32 23.76 -19.79
CA LEU A 440 -20.81 23.50 -18.43
C LEU A 440 -22.07 24.35 -18.13
N ASP A 441 -22.09 25.62 -18.52
CA ASP A 441 -23.28 26.47 -18.35
C ASP A 441 -24.48 25.97 -19.17
N THR A 442 -24.24 25.42 -20.38
CA THR A 442 -25.31 24.78 -21.16
C THR A 442 -25.87 23.56 -20.45
N PHE A 443 -24.99 22.73 -19.87
CA PHE A 443 -25.40 21.55 -19.12
C PHE A 443 -26.26 21.94 -17.92
N LEU A 444 -25.85 22.95 -17.15
CA LEU A 444 -26.59 23.47 -16.00
C LEU A 444 -27.98 24.01 -16.37
N GLN A 445 -28.18 24.51 -17.58
CA GLN A 445 -29.46 25.07 -18.06
C GLN A 445 -30.39 24.02 -18.67
N TYR A 446 -29.87 23.11 -19.51
CA TYR A 446 -30.69 22.27 -20.39
C TYR A 446 -30.80 20.79 -20.00
N MET A 447 -30.01 20.29 -19.02
CA MET A 447 -30.04 18.88 -18.58
C MET A 447 -31.44 18.30 -18.29
N PRO A 448 -32.37 18.99 -17.59
CA PRO A 448 -33.66 18.40 -17.22
C PRO A 448 -34.66 18.25 -18.39
N HIS A 449 -34.41 18.86 -19.56
CA HIS A 449 -35.39 18.95 -20.65
C HIS A 449 -35.06 18.10 -21.89
N ASN A 450 -33.90 17.45 -21.92
CA ASN A 450 -33.41 16.74 -23.11
C ASN A 450 -33.75 15.25 -23.11
N SER A 451 -33.80 14.64 -24.31
CA SER A 451 -34.01 13.21 -24.47
C SER A 451 -32.87 12.38 -23.85
N ASP A 452 -33.11 11.11 -23.49
CA ASP A 452 -32.11 10.28 -22.81
C ASP A 452 -30.78 10.15 -23.56
N ARG A 453 -30.82 10.12 -24.90
CA ARG A 453 -29.60 10.01 -25.73
C ARG A 453 -28.80 11.30 -25.73
N GLU A 454 -29.47 12.46 -25.86
CA GLU A 454 -28.82 13.77 -25.81
C GLU A 454 -28.27 14.04 -24.41
N ARG A 455 -29.01 13.63 -23.37
CA ARG A 455 -28.56 13.68 -21.98
C ARG A 455 -27.28 12.89 -21.77
N GLN A 456 -27.21 11.63 -22.23
CA GLN A 456 -25.99 10.84 -22.12
C GLN A 456 -24.83 11.50 -22.87
N HIS A 457 -25.10 12.09 -24.03
CA HIS A 457 -24.06 12.75 -24.81
C HIS A 457 -23.51 14.01 -24.11
N MET A 458 -24.39 14.82 -23.50
CA MET A 458 -23.97 15.97 -22.69
C MET A 458 -23.22 15.54 -21.43
N VAL A 459 -23.66 14.49 -20.74
CA VAL A 459 -22.97 13.96 -19.56
C VAL A 459 -21.56 13.52 -19.92
N ASN A 460 -21.38 12.77 -21.02
CA ASN A 460 -20.06 12.33 -21.47
C ASN A 460 -19.13 13.53 -21.77
N LYS A 461 -19.65 14.59 -22.40
CA LYS A 461 -18.86 15.82 -22.62
C LYS A 461 -18.40 16.46 -21.30
N VAL A 462 -19.31 16.56 -20.34
CA VAL A 462 -19.00 17.16 -19.03
C VAL A 462 -18.00 16.29 -18.26
N LEU A 463 -18.14 14.96 -18.32
CA LEU A 463 -17.18 14.02 -17.76
C LEU A 463 -15.78 14.25 -18.34
N ASP A 464 -15.65 14.33 -19.67
CA ASP A 464 -14.37 14.57 -20.33
C ASP A 464 -13.74 15.93 -19.92
N ILE A 465 -14.56 16.98 -19.75
CA ILE A 465 -14.10 18.30 -19.27
C ILE A 465 -13.55 18.20 -17.84
N ILE A 466 -14.28 17.54 -16.95
CA ILE A 466 -13.90 17.42 -15.54
C ILE A 466 -12.65 16.53 -15.41
N GLU A 467 -12.53 15.46 -16.19
CA GLU A 467 -11.36 14.57 -16.17
C GLU A 467 -10.08 15.32 -16.56
N ILE A 468 -10.12 16.16 -17.60
CA ILE A 468 -8.99 17.02 -17.97
C ILE A 468 -8.70 18.05 -16.89
N LEU A 469 -9.73 18.72 -16.38
CA LEU A 469 -9.56 19.73 -15.34
C LEU A 469 -8.84 19.12 -14.13
N ASN A 470 -9.30 17.96 -13.67
CA ASN A 470 -8.71 17.21 -12.56
C ASN A 470 -7.23 16.89 -12.81
N ASN A 471 -6.90 16.30 -13.96
CA ASN A 471 -5.52 15.92 -14.29
C ASN A 471 -4.59 17.14 -14.39
N VAL A 472 -5.07 18.26 -14.96
CA VAL A 472 -4.29 19.49 -15.04
C VAL A 472 -4.05 20.11 -13.66
N LEU A 473 -5.05 20.07 -12.77
CA LEU A 473 -4.93 20.57 -11.40
C LEU A 473 -3.97 19.73 -10.56
N LEU A 474 -4.04 18.40 -10.66
CA LEU A 474 -3.16 17.45 -9.96
C LEU A 474 -1.67 17.73 -10.22
N HIS A 475 -1.30 17.97 -11.47
CA HIS A 475 0.11 18.09 -11.85
C HIS A 475 0.59 19.53 -12.00
N SER A 476 -0.32 20.51 -12.17
CA SER A 476 0.03 21.91 -12.45
C SER A 476 -0.85 22.94 -11.71
N TRP A 477 -0.87 22.86 -10.37
CA TRP A 477 -1.62 23.77 -9.49
C TRP A 477 -1.42 25.28 -9.76
N ARG A 478 -0.24 25.70 -10.22
CA ARG A 478 0.09 27.13 -10.49
C ARG A 478 -0.87 27.84 -11.44
N LYS A 479 -1.64 27.11 -12.27
CA LYS A 479 -2.58 27.66 -13.24
C LYS A 479 -4.02 27.79 -12.72
N ILE A 480 -4.28 27.46 -11.44
CA ILE A 480 -5.61 27.52 -10.82
C ILE A 480 -6.30 28.88 -11.01
N THR A 481 -5.56 29.99 -10.98
CA THR A 481 -6.10 31.35 -11.16
C THR A 481 -6.87 31.54 -12.47
N SER A 482 -6.49 30.81 -13.52
CA SER A 482 -7.17 30.84 -14.82
C SER A 482 -8.35 29.86 -14.92
N LEU A 483 -8.46 28.92 -13.98
CA LEU A 483 -9.42 27.81 -13.97
C LEU A 483 -10.46 27.91 -12.83
N VAL A 484 -10.35 28.88 -11.91
CA VAL A 484 -11.26 29.07 -10.75
C VAL A 484 -12.73 29.02 -11.18
N ASN A 485 -13.10 29.73 -12.25
CA ASN A 485 -14.48 29.77 -12.75
C ASN A 485 -15.01 28.39 -13.13
N LEU A 486 -14.16 27.48 -13.61
CA LEU A 486 -14.56 26.10 -13.92
C LEU A 486 -14.80 25.30 -12.63
N VAL A 487 -13.92 25.47 -11.63
CA VAL A 487 -14.06 24.84 -10.31
C VAL A 487 -15.37 25.30 -9.62
N ASP A 488 -15.71 26.58 -9.69
CA ASP A 488 -16.98 27.10 -9.17
C ASP A 488 -18.20 26.44 -9.82
N ARG A 489 -18.13 26.16 -11.12
CA ARG A 489 -19.18 25.41 -11.82
C ARG A 489 -19.25 23.96 -11.40
N VAL A 490 -18.13 23.32 -11.07
CA VAL A 490 -18.11 21.97 -10.49
C VAL A 490 -18.85 21.95 -9.15
N TYR A 491 -18.60 22.90 -8.25
CA TYR A 491 -19.37 23.04 -7.00
C TYR A 491 -20.88 23.19 -7.25
N TYR A 492 -21.26 24.02 -8.23
CA TYR A 492 -22.67 24.22 -8.56
C TYR A 492 -23.33 22.97 -9.20
N ILE A 493 -22.60 22.20 -10.00
CA ILE A 493 -23.07 20.90 -10.52
C ILE A 493 -23.36 19.95 -9.35
N VAL A 494 -22.45 19.86 -8.37
CA VAL A 494 -22.63 19.03 -7.18
C VAL A 494 -23.85 19.50 -6.39
N GLN A 495 -24.00 20.80 -6.14
CA GLN A 495 -25.14 21.35 -5.40
C GLN A 495 -26.48 21.06 -6.07
N LYS A 496 -26.60 21.28 -7.38
CA LYS A 496 -27.88 21.19 -8.11
C LYS A 496 -28.28 19.76 -8.46
N TYR A 497 -27.33 18.91 -8.87
CA TYR A 497 -27.65 17.59 -9.43
C TYR A 497 -27.50 16.43 -8.45
N SER A 498 -26.85 16.61 -7.30
CA SER A 498 -26.80 15.55 -6.27
C SER A 498 -28.18 15.22 -5.69
N ALA A 499 -29.12 16.19 -5.72
CA ALA A 499 -30.51 15.99 -5.32
C ALA A 499 -31.40 15.34 -6.40
N SER A 500 -30.93 15.28 -7.66
CA SER A 500 -31.76 14.84 -8.79
C SER A 500 -31.72 13.33 -8.98
N PRO A 501 -32.88 12.64 -9.08
CA PRO A 501 -32.93 11.18 -9.23
C PRO A 501 -32.32 10.68 -10.55
N ASN A 502 -32.20 11.55 -11.56
CA ASN A 502 -31.75 11.19 -12.91
C ASN A 502 -30.27 11.49 -13.18
N CYS A 503 -29.52 11.99 -12.20
CA CYS A 503 -28.09 12.27 -12.37
C CYS A 503 -27.28 10.96 -12.39
N PRO A 504 -26.38 10.73 -13.36
CA PRO A 504 -25.47 9.59 -13.34
C PRO A 504 -24.47 9.70 -12.17
N PRO A 505 -24.25 8.62 -11.39
CA PRO A 505 -23.35 8.66 -10.24
C PRO A 505 -21.88 8.93 -10.65
N GLU A 506 -21.48 8.47 -11.84
CA GLU A 506 -20.15 8.70 -12.42
C GLU A 506 -19.81 10.20 -12.57
N LEU A 507 -20.81 11.03 -12.88
CA LEU A 507 -20.63 12.47 -13.02
C LEU A 507 -20.29 13.10 -11.67
N ILE A 508 -21.07 12.77 -10.63
CA ILE A 508 -20.83 13.29 -9.28
C ILE A 508 -19.51 12.77 -8.74
N ALA A 509 -19.18 11.50 -8.96
CA ALA A 509 -17.90 10.92 -8.57
C ALA A 509 -16.71 11.67 -9.20
N SER A 510 -16.75 11.97 -10.49
CA SER A 510 -15.72 12.76 -11.18
C SER A 510 -15.65 14.20 -10.68
N CYS A 511 -16.79 14.85 -10.41
CA CYS A 511 -16.82 16.16 -9.77
C CYS A 511 -16.13 16.12 -8.40
N VAL A 512 -16.51 15.17 -7.54
CA VAL A 512 -15.92 15.02 -6.21
C VAL A 512 -14.42 14.74 -6.31
N LYS A 513 -13.98 13.88 -7.22
CA LYS A 513 -12.53 13.66 -7.49
C LYS A 513 -11.81 14.96 -7.82
N CYS A 514 -12.38 15.79 -8.71
CA CYS A 514 -11.82 17.11 -8.99
C CYS A 514 -11.74 17.98 -7.74
N LEU A 515 -12.77 17.95 -6.89
CA LEU A 515 -12.78 18.72 -5.64
C LEU A 515 -11.73 18.24 -4.64
N ILE A 516 -11.46 16.93 -4.53
CA ILE A 516 -10.38 16.39 -3.68
C ILE A 516 -9.04 17.05 -4.02
N THR A 517 -8.74 17.17 -5.31
CA THR A 517 -7.48 17.77 -5.78
C THR A 517 -7.41 19.26 -5.50
N VAL A 518 -8.55 19.94 -5.40
CA VAL A 518 -8.62 21.33 -4.95
C VAL A 518 -8.43 21.39 -3.43
N THR A 519 -9.05 20.48 -2.69
CA THR A 519 -8.95 20.40 -1.22
C THR A 519 -7.52 20.15 -0.75
N SER A 520 -6.72 19.36 -1.47
CA SER A 520 -5.32 19.09 -1.10
C SER A 520 -4.43 20.34 -1.12
N TYR A 521 -4.78 21.37 -1.90
CA TYR A 521 -4.03 22.63 -1.98
C TYR A 521 -4.71 23.80 -1.28
N GLU A 522 -6.04 23.94 -1.36
CA GLU A 522 -6.85 24.99 -0.74
C GLU A 522 -7.95 24.40 0.16
N PRO A 523 -7.58 23.80 1.29
CA PRO A 523 -8.46 23.01 2.16
C PRO A 523 -9.60 23.83 2.76
N VAL A 524 -9.30 25.01 3.32
CA VAL A 524 -10.25 25.85 4.05
C VAL A 524 -11.32 26.42 3.11
N GLN A 525 -10.90 26.95 1.96
CA GLN A 525 -11.84 27.48 0.97
C GLN A 525 -12.69 26.37 0.35
N SER A 526 -12.08 25.22 0.04
CA SER A 526 -12.80 24.07 -0.47
C SER A 526 -13.85 23.56 0.52
N TRP A 527 -13.50 23.46 1.81
CA TRP A 527 -14.42 23.08 2.87
C TRP A 527 -15.62 24.03 2.99
N LEU A 528 -15.38 25.34 3.01
CA LEU A 528 -16.43 26.35 3.08
C LEU A 528 -17.38 26.28 1.86
N SER A 529 -16.83 26.11 0.67
CA SER A 529 -17.61 25.94 -0.55
C SER A 529 -18.41 24.63 -0.55
N LEU A 530 -17.83 23.53 -0.05
CA LEU A 530 -18.50 22.24 0.10
C LEU A 530 -19.68 22.32 1.06
N GLN A 531 -19.54 23.00 2.20
CA GLN A 531 -20.63 23.19 3.16
C GLN A 531 -21.84 23.87 2.50
N GLN A 532 -21.60 24.87 1.65
CA GLN A 532 -22.67 25.58 0.94
C GLN A 532 -23.41 24.69 -0.08
N THR A 533 -22.80 23.59 -0.55
CA THR A 533 -23.47 22.68 -1.49
C THR A 533 -24.52 21.77 -0.84
N GLY A 534 -24.50 21.60 0.49
CA GLY A 534 -25.36 20.64 1.20
C GLY A 534 -25.10 19.17 0.83
N PHE A 535 -23.96 18.88 0.21
CA PHE A 535 -23.61 17.53 -0.24
C PHE A 535 -23.26 16.60 0.93
N LEU A 536 -22.42 17.08 1.85
CA LEU A 536 -21.91 16.32 3.00
C LEU A 536 -22.95 16.22 4.12
N PRO A 537 -22.86 15.18 4.99
CA PRO A 537 -23.64 15.11 6.22
C PRO A 537 -23.35 16.29 7.15
N PHE A 538 -24.37 16.82 7.81
CA PHE A 538 -24.25 17.97 8.72
C PHE A 538 -24.95 17.72 10.06
N CYS A 539 -24.54 18.46 11.09
CA CYS A 539 -25.09 18.34 12.43
C CYS A 539 -26.40 19.15 12.57
N VAL A 540 -27.47 18.52 13.07
CA VAL A 540 -28.72 19.22 13.40
C VAL A 540 -28.69 19.78 14.83
N SER A 541 -27.92 19.15 15.71
CA SER A 541 -27.73 19.56 17.10
C SER A 541 -26.48 20.43 17.25
N SER A 542 -26.60 21.63 17.84
CA SER A 542 -25.44 22.41 18.24
C SER A 542 -24.77 21.73 19.44
N ILE A 543 -23.60 21.11 19.21
CA ILE A 543 -22.74 20.60 20.29
C ILE A 543 -22.30 21.84 21.08
N GLN A 544 -22.72 21.96 22.34
CA GLN A 544 -22.31 23.10 23.15
C GLN A 544 -20.81 22.99 23.47
N PRO A 545 -20.04 24.10 23.39
CA PRO A 545 -18.61 24.07 23.69
C PRO A 545 -18.29 23.72 25.15
N SER A 546 -19.28 23.70 26.04
CA SER A 546 -19.21 23.31 27.46
C SER A 546 -19.22 21.79 27.69
N ASP A 547 -19.59 20.98 26.71
CA ASP A 547 -19.54 19.53 26.85
C ASP A 547 -18.10 19.03 26.71
N LYS A 548 -17.55 18.50 27.81
CA LYS A 548 -16.17 18.01 27.86
C LYS A 548 -15.92 16.77 26.97
N LYS A 549 -16.97 16.05 26.56
CA LYS A 549 -16.89 14.84 25.72
C LYS A 549 -18.01 14.81 24.67
N ILE A 550 -17.67 14.40 23.44
CA ILE A 550 -18.66 14.12 22.39
C ILE A 550 -18.91 12.62 22.36
N VAL A 551 -20.12 12.21 22.74
CA VAL A 551 -20.53 10.81 22.62
C VAL A 551 -21.13 10.59 21.24
N MET A 552 -20.64 9.59 20.50
CA MET A 552 -21.11 9.30 19.13
C MET A 552 -22.64 9.07 19.05
N SER A 553 -23.25 8.53 20.11
CA SER A 553 -24.69 8.28 20.18
C SER A 553 -25.55 9.53 20.37
N SER A 554 -24.98 10.64 20.85
CA SER A 554 -25.71 11.89 21.07
C SER A 554 -25.74 12.82 19.85
N VAL A 555 -24.98 12.52 18.80
CA VAL A 555 -24.91 13.34 17.58
C VAL A 555 -26.06 12.98 16.63
N THR A 556 -26.98 13.93 16.41
CA THR A 556 -28.06 13.77 15.42
C THR A 556 -27.60 14.31 14.06
N ILE A 557 -27.60 13.43 13.05
CA ILE A 557 -27.03 13.68 11.72
C ILE A 557 -28.14 13.64 10.67
N GLU A 558 -28.17 14.65 9.81
CA GLU A 558 -28.83 14.55 8.51
C GLU A 558 -27.83 14.08 7.47
N SER A 559 -28.17 13.03 6.72
CA SER A 559 -27.25 12.34 5.81
C SER A 559 -26.87 13.14 4.55
N GLY A 560 -27.42 14.35 4.38
CA GLY A 560 -27.22 15.21 3.20
C GLY A 560 -27.62 14.55 1.87
N HIS A 561 -27.22 15.16 0.75
CA HIS A 561 -27.40 14.54 -0.57
C HIS A 561 -26.57 13.26 -0.73
N PHE A 562 -25.44 13.15 -0.03
CA PHE A 562 -24.59 11.97 -0.06
C PHE A 562 -25.32 10.69 0.38
N GLY A 563 -26.06 10.73 1.50
CA GLY A 563 -26.81 9.56 1.98
C GLY A 563 -27.88 9.07 1.00
N MET A 564 -28.53 9.97 0.27
CA MET A 564 -29.50 9.61 -0.78
C MET A 564 -28.83 8.93 -1.97
N LEU A 565 -27.69 9.45 -2.43
CA LEU A 565 -26.91 8.85 -3.51
C LEU A 565 -26.37 7.46 -3.11
N MET A 566 -25.89 7.31 -1.88
CA MET A 566 -25.44 6.03 -1.35
C MET A 566 -26.58 5.00 -1.32
N ALA A 567 -27.79 5.38 -0.91
CA ALA A 567 -28.94 4.47 -0.95
C ALA A 567 -29.24 3.97 -2.38
N ARG A 568 -29.03 4.83 -3.39
CA ARG A 568 -29.14 4.45 -4.81
C ARG A 568 -28.01 3.53 -5.24
N GLU A 569 -26.76 3.83 -4.90
CA GLU A 569 -25.60 2.96 -5.21
C GLU A 569 -25.78 1.57 -4.60
N ARG A 570 -26.30 1.48 -3.36
CA ARG A 570 -26.62 0.20 -2.69
C ARG A 570 -27.59 -0.70 -3.47
N SER A 571 -28.51 -0.11 -4.23
CA SER A 571 -29.46 -0.88 -5.06
C SER A 571 -28.85 -1.36 -6.38
N HIS A 572 -27.87 -0.65 -6.93
CA HIS A 572 -27.22 -0.99 -8.20
C HIS A 572 -25.98 -1.89 -8.01
N GLY A 573 -25.31 -1.79 -6.85
CA GLY A 573 -24.09 -2.52 -6.52
C GLY A 573 -22.81 -1.97 -7.14
N PHE A 574 -22.82 -0.69 -7.52
CA PHE A 574 -21.68 0.06 -8.06
C PHE A 574 -21.50 1.34 -7.24
N TYR A 575 -20.30 1.58 -6.69
CA TYR A 575 -20.07 2.58 -5.63
C TYR A 575 -19.07 3.71 -5.95
N PRO A 576 -19.10 4.35 -7.13
CA PRO A 576 -18.13 5.37 -7.52
C PRO A 576 -18.20 6.65 -6.67
N VAL A 577 -19.39 7.09 -6.24
CA VAL A 577 -19.56 8.29 -5.42
C VAL A 577 -19.08 8.00 -4.01
N THR A 578 -19.51 6.89 -3.40
CA THR A 578 -19.08 6.51 -2.04
C THR A 578 -17.55 6.47 -1.93
N ILE A 579 -16.86 5.84 -2.89
CA ILE A 579 -15.39 5.80 -2.91
C ILE A 579 -14.79 7.22 -2.98
N ALA A 580 -15.23 8.04 -3.93
CA ALA A 580 -14.70 9.40 -4.10
C ALA A 580 -14.96 10.29 -2.86
N THR A 581 -16.11 10.13 -2.21
CA THR A 581 -16.42 10.88 -0.98
C THR A 581 -15.59 10.47 0.22
N LEU A 582 -15.24 9.18 0.35
CA LEU A 582 -14.36 8.72 1.42
C LEU A 582 -12.95 9.27 1.21
N ASP A 583 -12.46 9.32 -0.04
CA ASP A 583 -11.20 9.99 -0.35
C ASP A 583 -11.23 11.48 -0.03
N LEU A 584 -12.34 12.17 -0.29
CA LEU A 584 -12.52 13.56 0.12
C LEU A 584 -12.46 13.74 1.63
N ILE A 585 -13.16 12.89 2.39
CA ILE A 585 -13.14 12.95 3.86
C ILE A 585 -11.74 12.65 4.39
N LYS A 586 -11.02 11.68 3.80
CA LYS A 586 -9.63 11.37 4.15
C LYS A 586 -8.71 12.58 3.98
N GLU A 587 -8.80 13.27 2.83
CA GLU A 587 -7.97 14.45 2.57
C GLU A 587 -8.35 15.61 3.53
N LEU A 588 -9.63 15.77 3.83
CA LEU A 588 -10.10 16.74 4.82
C LEU A 588 -9.56 16.45 6.23
N VAL A 589 -9.47 15.18 6.65
CA VAL A 589 -8.88 14.79 7.94
C VAL A 589 -7.44 15.29 8.07
N ALA A 590 -6.63 15.08 7.02
CA ALA A 590 -5.22 15.44 7.03
C ALA A 590 -4.98 16.96 7.17
N ILE A 591 -5.93 17.79 6.75
CA ILE A 591 -5.69 19.23 6.58
C ILE A 591 -6.56 20.15 7.46
N VAL A 592 -7.81 19.76 7.75
CA VAL A 592 -8.76 20.61 8.50
C VAL A 592 -8.50 20.57 10.01
N LEU A 593 -8.11 19.41 10.57
CA LEU A 593 -7.87 19.26 12.01
C LEU A 593 -6.70 20.10 12.57
N PRO A 594 -5.57 20.32 11.85
CA PRO A 594 -4.47 21.15 12.34
C PRO A 594 -4.68 22.68 12.20
N THR A 595 -5.58 23.14 11.33
CA THR A 595 -5.58 24.53 10.83
C THR A 595 -6.69 25.43 11.39
N GLU A 596 -7.81 24.87 11.87
CA GLU A 596 -8.93 25.67 12.39
C GLU A 596 -9.14 25.53 13.91
N THR A 597 -8.44 26.34 14.70
CA THR A 597 -8.68 26.44 16.16
C THR A 597 -9.84 27.37 16.54
N ASN A 598 -10.43 28.13 15.61
CA ASN A 598 -11.24 29.31 15.94
C ASN A 598 -12.72 29.30 15.44
N GLY A 599 -13.29 28.16 15.03
CA GLY A 599 -14.64 28.09 14.43
C GLY A 599 -15.56 26.96 14.91
N GLY A 600 -16.24 27.13 16.06
CA GLY A 600 -17.00 26.06 16.74
C GLY A 600 -18.18 25.44 15.97
N SER A 601 -18.92 26.19 15.13
CA SER A 601 -20.06 25.62 14.38
C SER A 601 -19.64 24.78 13.16
N ARG A 602 -18.43 24.99 12.64
CA ARG A 602 -17.99 24.45 11.34
C ARG A 602 -17.33 23.08 11.47
N ILE A 603 -16.74 22.81 12.62
CA ILE A 603 -16.13 21.54 12.99
C ILE A 603 -17.21 20.50 13.33
N ASN A 604 -18.38 20.94 13.81
CA ASN A 604 -19.51 20.06 14.10
C ASN A 604 -19.99 19.30 12.84
N ASP A 605 -19.99 19.94 11.67
CA ASP A 605 -20.36 19.27 10.42
C ASP A 605 -19.31 18.24 9.98
N PHE A 606 -18.04 18.50 10.25
CA PHE A 606 -16.97 17.52 10.04
C PHE A 606 -17.13 16.32 10.99
N ILE A 607 -17.46 16.56 12.26
CA ILE A 607 -17.82 15.51 13.21
C ILE A 607 -19.02 14.68 12.68
N ALA A 608 -20.03 15.33 12.12
CA ALA A 608 -21.16 14.64 11.49
C ALA A 608 -20.70 13.71 10.36
N CYS A 609 -19.76 14.16 9.51
CA CYS A 609 -19.18 13.34 8.45
C CYS A 609 -18.46 12.10 9.01
N VAL A 610 -17.62 12.26 10.04
CA VAL A 610 -16.90 11.14 10.68
C VAL A 610 -17.87 10.16 11.33
N VAL A 611 -18.86 10.64 12.08
CA VAL A 611 -19.86 9.78 12.72
C VAL A 611 -20.73 9.06 11.67
N PHE A 612 -21.07 9.72 10.56
CA PHE A 612 -21.79 9.08 9.45
C PHE A 612 -20.98 7.94 8.82
N VAL A 613 -19.67 8.14 8.60
CA VAL A 613 -18.77 7.08 8.12
C VAL A 613 -18.72 5.92 9.13
N CYS A 614 -18.59 6.21 10.42
CA CYS A 614 -18.57 5.19 11.48
C CYS A 614 -19.87 4.39 11.52
N ARG A 615 -21.02 5.06 11.66
CA ARG A 615 -22.32 4.45 11.93
C ARG A 615 -22.97 3.85 10.70
N ASP A 616 -22.96 4.55 9.55
CA ASP A 616 -23.82 4.23 8.41
C ASP A 616 -23.06 3.58 7.24
N VAL A 617 -21.74 3.84 7.11
CA VAL A 617 -20.87 3.22 6.09
C VAL A 617 -20.18 1.99 6.64
N PHE A 618 -19.35 2.14 7.67
CA PHE A 618 -18.47 1.06 8.14
C PHE A 618 -19.20 -0.10 8.82
N THR A 619 -20.32 0.15 9.53
CA THR A 619 -21.14 -0.97 10.06
C THR A 619 -21.92 -1.72 8.97
N GLY A 620 -22.18 -1.04 7.84
CA GLY A 620 -23.08 -1.49 6.79
C GLY A 620 -22.39 -2.16 5.60
N TYR A 621 -21.18 -1.73 5.23
CA TYR A 621 -20.57 -2.08 3.94
C TYR A 621 -20.44 -3.60 3.73
N GLN A 622 -20.14 -4.37 4.78
CA GLN A 622 -20.03 -5.83 4.65
C GLN A 622 -21.32 -6.52 4.16
N LYS A 623 -22.48 -5.90 4.40
CA LYS A 623 -23.82 -6.43 4.07
C LYS A 623 -24.34 -5.95 2.71
N TRP A 624 -23.67 -5.03 2.04
CA TRP A 624 -24.15 -4.48 0.78
C TRP A 624 -23.94 -5.44 -0.40
N TYR A 625 -24.67 -5.21 -1.50
CA TYR A 625 -24.51 -5.95 -2.75
C TYR A 625 -23.43 -5.31 -3.60
N TYR A 626 -22.47 -6.10 -4.09
CA TYR A 626 -21.33 -5.61 -4.88
C TYR A 626 -21.28 -6.28 -6.24
N GLY A 627 -21.14 -5.49 -7.30
CA GLY A 627 -20.80 -5.99 -8.64
C GLY A 627 -19.36 -6.46 -8.74
N ASP A 628 -18.44 -5.76 -8.07
CA ASP A 628 -17.03 -6.14 -7.95
C ASP A 628 -16.63 -6.23 -6.46
N LEU A 629 -15.96 -7.33 -6.08
CA LEU A 629 -15.43 -7.52 -4.74
C LEU A 629 -14.29 -6.56 -4.42
N ARG A 630 -13.64 -5.95 -5.43
CA ARG A 630 -12.61 -4.92 -5.21
C ARG A 630 -13.18 -3.69 -4.51
N GLU A 631 -14.32 -3.18 -4.98
CA GLU A 631 -14.98 -2.00 -4.40
C GLU A 631 -15.33 -2.23 -2.93
N LYS A 632 -15.71 -3.47 -2.57
CA LYS A 632 -15.97 -3.83 -1.17
C LYS A 632 -14.75 -3.62 -0.28
N GLN A 633 -13.57 -4.07 -0.73
CA GLN A 633 -12.34 -3.96 0.06
C GLN A 633 -11.83 -2.52 0.08
N GLU A 634 -11.96 -1.81 -1.04
CA GLU A 634 -11.57 -0.40 -1.16
C GLU A 634 -12.36 0.51 -0.21
N ILE A 635 -13.68 0.32 -0.11
CA ILE A 635 -14.52 1.07 0.85
C ILE A 635 -14.08 0.80 2.29
N GLY A 636 -13.86 -0.47 2.64
CA GLY A 636 -13.39 -0.85 3.97
C GLY A 636 -12.04 -0.22 4.31
N LEU A 637 -11.09 -0.23 3.37
CA LEU A 637 -9.75 0.31 3.54
C LEU A 637 -9.80 1.82 3.77
N LYS A 638 -10.52 2.57 2.93
CA LYS A 638 -10.64 4.03 3.07
C LYS A 638 -11.29 4.45 4.38
N CYS A 639 -12.28 3.70 4.88
CA CYS A 639 -12.84 3.95 6.21
C CYS A 639 -11.79 3.79 7.33
N LEU A 640 -10.96 2.75 7.26
CA LEU A 640 -9.90 2.51 8.26
C LEU A 640 -8.76 3.53 8.15
N GLU A 641 -8.42 3.96 6.94
CA GLU A 641 -7.45 5.04 6.72
C GLU A 641 -7.93 6.38 7.30
N ILE A 642 -9.24 6.68 7.22
CA ILE A 642 -9.83 7.85 7.91
C ILE A 642 -9.66 7.71 9.43
N PHE A 643 -9.94 6.53 9.99
CA PHE A 643 -9.80 6.31 11.43
C PHE A 643 -8.35 6.42 11.89
N HIS A 644 -7.43 5.78 11.18
CA HIS A 644 -5.99 5.89 11.45
C HIS A 644 -5.49 7.32 11.24
N GLY A 645 -5.98 8.05 10.23
CA GLY A 645 -5.68 9.46 10.02
C GLY A 645 -6.09 10.32 11.23
N ILE A 646 -7.26 10.08 11.80
CA ILE A 646 -7.73 10.80 13.00
C ILE A 646 -6.91 10.41 14.23
N LEU A 647 -6.58 9.12 14.40
CA LEU A 647 -5.80 8.65 15.55
C LEU A 647 -4.33 9.10 15.46
N SER A 648 -3.67 8.98 14.31
CA SER A 648 -2.24 9.27 14.13
C SER A 648 -1.85 10.76 14.29
N LEU A 649 -2.81 11.69 14.28
CA LEU A 649 -2.56 13.10 14.55
C LEU A 649 -1.91 13.25 15.93
N LYS A 650 -0.62 13.61 15.97
CA LYS A 650 0.08 13.88 17.23
C LYS A 650 -0.45 15.19 17.81
N GLU A 651 -0.77 15.19 19.10
CA GLU A 651 -1.01 16.45 19.82
C GLU A 651 0.23 17.32 19.68
N SER A 652 0.15 18.41 18.90
CA SER A 652 1.14 19.47 18.97
C SER A 652 1.01 20.13 20.34
N GLN A 653 1.76 19.65 21.33
CA GLN A 653 1.88 20.27 22.65
C GLN A 653 2.68 21.60 22.58
N ALA A 654 2.37 22.47 21.62
CA ALA A 654 3.04 23.75 21.41
C ALA A 654 2.41 24.91 22.20
N THR A 655 1.34 24.69 22.97
CA THR A 655 0.64 25.77 23.72
C THR A 655 0.45 25.47 25.20
N LEU A 656 1.53 25.04 25.88
CA LEU A 656 1.60 25.02 27.36
C LEU A 656 2.84 25.74 27.92
N LYS A 657 3.52 26.56 27.11
CA LYS A 657 4.64 27.41 27.53
C LYS A 657 4.46 28.86 27.07
N SER A 658 3.40 29.53 27.52
CA SER A 658 3.40 30.99 27.62
C SER A 658 2.29 31.47 28.54
N MET A 659 2.52 31.47 29.85
CA MET A 659 2.23 32.66 30.65
C MET A 659 2.93 32.57 32.00
N ASP A 660 3.72 33.60 32.26
CA ASP A 660 4.58 33.78 33.41
C ASP A 660 3.88 33.59 34.76
N GLU A 661 4.63 33.01 35.68
CA GLU A 661 4.35 32.98 37.11
C GLU A 661 4.29 34.42 37.66
N THR A 662 3.13 34.85 38.17
CA THR A 662 3.06 35.74 39.34
C THR A 662 1.81 35.47 40.17
N PHE A 663 2.03 34.75 41.28
CA PHE A 663 1.44 34.95 42.62
C PHE A 663 -0.10 34.89 42.88
N GLU A 664 -0.44 34.12 43.93
CA GLU A 664 -1.62 34.14 44.84
C GLU A 664 -2.85 33.22 44.60
N VAL A 665 -2.87 32.15 45.41
CA VAL A 665 -3.99 31.62 46.23
C VAL A 665 -5.41 32.16 45.92
N SER A 666 -6.26 31.36 45.29
CA SER A 666 -7.68 31.17 45.68
C SER A 666 -8.42 30.12 44.83
N PHE A 667 -9.42 29.53 45.48
CA PHE A 667 -10.45 28.56 45.06
C PHE A 667 -10.90 28.49 43.57
N HIS A 668 -11.18 27.26 43.13
CA HIS A 668 -12.01 26.79 41.99
C HIS A 668 -12.47 27.80 40.91
N ASN A 669 -12.02 27.61 39.65
CA ASN A 669 -12.86 27.21 38.50
C ASN A 669 -12.12 27.26 37.14
N GLU A 670 -12.43 26.25 36.31
CA GLU A 670 -12.72 26.31 34.86
C GLU A 670 -11.69 26.89 33.86
N GLY A 671 -11.29 26.04 32.89
CA GLY A 671 -10.97 26.51 31.53
C GLY A 671 -9.61 26.16 30.93
N GLN A 672 -9.10 24.92 31.06
CA GLN A 672 -8.17 24.42 30.03
C GLN A 672 -9.01 24.00 28.83
N GLU A 673 -9.00 24.81 27.76
CA GLU A 673 -9.64 24.44 26.49
C GLU A 673 -8.94 23.19 25.92
N ILE A 674 -9.58 22.03 26.07
CA ILE A 674 -9.15 20.79 25.41
C ILE A 674 -9.19 21.05 23.90
N SER A 675 -8.04 20.85 23.23
CA SER A 675 -7.93 20.98 21.77
C SER A 675 -9.01 20.14 21.07
N TYR A 676 -9.68 20.73 20.07
CA TYR A 676 -10.75 20.06 19.30
C TYR A 676 -10.29 18.73 18.68
N VAL A 677 -9.01 18.62 18.33
CA VAL A 677 -8.39 17.38 17.83
C VAL A 677 -8.53 16.25 18.85
N SER A 678 -8.24 16.54 20.12
CA SER A 678 -8.35 15.60 21.23
C SER A 678 -9.82 15.17 21.42
N ARG A 679 -10.78 16.09 21.24
CA ARG A 679 -12.22 15.79 21.34
C ARG A 679 -12.75 14.85 20.23
N VAL A 680 -12.30 15.03 18.99
CA VAL A 680 -12.68 14.14 17.86
C VAL A 680 -12.03 12.76 18.02
N MET A 681 -10.80 12.71 18.50
CA MET A 681 -10.12 11.46 18.81
C MET A 681 -10.84 10.69 19.93
N GLU A 682 -11.15 11.35 21.04
CA GLU A 682 -11.90 10.74 22.15
C GLU A 682 -13.26 10.22 21.68
N MET A 683 -13.98 10.97 20.84
CA MET A 683 -15.24 10.51 20.24
C MET A 683 -15.06 9.24 19.40
N LEU A 684 -14.00 9.16 18.58
CA LEU A 684 -13.73 8.00 17.74
C LEU A 684 -13.35 6.79 18.58
N VAL A 685 -12.50 6.98 19.60
CA VAL A 685 -12.11 5.93 20.55
C VAL A 685 -13.34 5.42 21.31
N ASP A 686 -14.16 6.33 21.85
CA ASP A 686 -15.41 5.96 22.54
C ASP A 686 -16.39 5.25 21.59
N GLY A 687 -16.52 5.71 20.35
CA GLY A 687 -17.34 5.08 19.33
C GLY A 687 -16.87 3.66 18.97
N LEU A 688 -15.56 3.45 18.83
CA LEU A 688 -14.99 2.14 18.51
C LEU A 688 -15.06 1.16 19.70
N LEU A 689 -14.92 1.65 20.93
CA LEU A 689 -15.02 0.84 22.14
C LEU A 689 -16.46 0.45 22.48
N TRP A 690 -17.41 1.37 22.36
CA TRP A 690 -18.77 1.23 22.92
C TRP A 690 -19.89 1.00 21.89
N SER A 691 -19.64 1.17 20.59
CA SER A 691 -20.65 1.03 19.52
C SER A 691 -20.48 -0.24 18.67
N ASP A 692 -21.46 -0.51 17.79
CA ASP A 692 -21.44 -1.60 16.79
C ASP A 692 -20.30 -1.49 15.76
N VAL A 693 -19.65 -0.31 15.70
CA VAL A 693 -18.47 -0.03 14.87
C VAL A 693 -17.33 -0.97 15.25
N GLY A 694 -17.12 -1.20 16.55
CA GLY A 694 -16.12 -2.14 17.07
C GLY A 694 -16.35 -3.58 16.61
N GLN A 695 -17.59 -4.06 16.59
CA GLN A 695 -17.93 -5.40 16.08
C GLN A 695 -17.64 -5.54 14.59
N SER A 696 -17.84 -4.47 13.83
CA SER A 696 -17.57 -4.45 12.39
C SER A 696 -16.06 -4.49 12.13
N LEU A 697 -15.27 -3.80 12.96
CA LEU A 697 -13.79 -3.88 12.94
C LEU A 697 -13.30 -5.31 13.23
N LEU A 698 -13.86 -5.97 14.25
CA LEU A 698 -13.49 -7.36 14.56
C LEU A 698 -13.80 -8.32 13.40
N LYS A 699 -14.89 -8.11 12.67
CA LYS A 699 -15.20 -8.91 11.46
C LYS A 699 -14.21 -8.71 10.33
N VAL A 700 -13.55 -7.54 10.25
CA VAL A 700 -12.46 -7.30 9.29
C VAL A 700 -11.19 -8.01 9.72
N VAL A 701 -10.86 -7.96 11.01
CA VAL A 701 -9.73 -8.71 11.59
C VAL A 701 -9.95 -10.23 11.52
N ASP A 702 -11.20 -10.69 11.43
CA ASP A 702 -11.52 -12.10 11.21
C ASP A 702 -11.45 -12.53 9.72
N ILE A 703 -10.97 -11.67 8.82
CA ILE A 703 -10.70 -12.05 7.41
C ILE A 703 -9.45 -12.95 7.39
N GLY A 704 -9.65 -14.24 7.67
CA GLY A 704 -8.55 -15.20 7.83
C GLY A 704 -7.67 -15.39 6.60
N ILE A 705 -6.49 -15.96 6.83
CA ILE A 705 -5.41 -16.11 5.84
C ILE A 705 -5.79 -16.99 4.67
N ASP A 706 -6.66 -17.96 4.88
CA ASP A 706 -7.16 -18.81 3.79
C ASP A 706 -7.80 -17.99 2.66
N MET A 707 -8.38 -16.82 2.98
CA MET A 707 -8.90 -15.90 1.96
C MET A 707 -7.77 -15.17 1.24
N VAL A 708 -6.76 -14.71 1.98
CA VAL A 708 -5.57 -14.04 1.43
C VAL A 708 -4.83 -14.98 0.48
N ASP A 709 -4.56 -16.21 0.90
CA ASP A 709 -3.86 -17.22 0.11
C ASP A 709 -4.68 -17.64 -1.11
N LYS A 710 -6.01 -17.77 -1.00
CA LYS A 710 -6.89 -18.00 -2.16
C LYS A 710 -6.84 -16.82 -3.13
N LEU A 711 -6.88 -15.58 -2.65
CA LEU A 711 -6.86 -14.40 -3.51
C LEU A 711 -5.52 -14.22 -4.22
N PHE A 712 -4.39 -14.49 -3.54
CA PHE A 712 -3.06 -14.53 -4.16
C PHE A 712 -2.92 -15.72 -5.11
N ALA A 713 -3.49 -16.87 -4.77
CA ALA A 713 -3.53 -18.00 -5.68
C ALA A 713 -4.27 -17.67 -6.97
N VAL A 714 -5.28 -16.79 -6.91
CA VAL A 714 -6.09 -16.37 -8.05
C VAL A 714 -5.41 -15.25 -8.86
N HIS A 715 -4.97 -14.16 -8.23
CA HIS A 715 -4.57 -12.94 -8.93
C HIS A 715 -3.04 -12.75 -9.05
N GLY A 716 -2.24 -13.63 -8.43
CA GLY A 716 -0.80 -13.46 -8.30
C GLY A 716 -0.42 -12.27 -7.40
N SER A 717 0.87 -12.06 -7.17
CA SER A 717 1.39 -10.94 -6.36
C SER A 717 1.51 -9.63 -7.16
N CYS A 718 0.50 -9.31 -7.98
CA CYS A 718 0.48 -8.03 -8.71
C CYS A 718 -0.01 -6.92 -7.76
N SER A 719 0.58 -5.72 -7.87
CA SER A 719 0.26 -4.57 -7.01
C SER A 719 -1.24 -4.21 -7.03
N ASP A 720 -1.90 -4.34 -8.17
CA ASP A 720 -3.33 -4.02 -8.34
C ASP A 720 -4.26 -5.22 -8.07
N SER A 721 -3.75 -6.26 -7.40
CA SER A 721 -4.58 -7.43 -7.11
C SER A 721 -5.52 -7.15 -5.93
N PRO A 722 -6.76 -7.68 -5.95
CA PRO A 722 -7.64 -7.63 -4.78
C PRO A 722 -7.03 -8.29 -3.53
N ALA A 723 -6.01 -9.14 -3.71
CA ALA A 723 -5.27 -9.74 -2.61
C ALA A 723 -4.46 -8.69 -1.83
N VAL A 724 -3.80 -7.75 -2.52
CA VAL A 724 -3.04 -6.66 -1.88
C VAL A 724 -3.98 -5.74 -1.10
N LEU A 725 -5.13 -5.38 -1.68
CA LEU A 725 -6.14 -4.57 -0.97
C LEU A 725 -6.65 -5.25 0.30
N VAL A 726 -6.78 -6.58 0.32
CA VAL A 726 -7.15 -7.33 1.54
C VAL A 726 -6.03 -7.35 2.56
N VAL A 727 -4.77 -7.47 2.13
CA VAL A 727 -3.59 -7.39 3.01
C VAL A 727 -3.52 -6.01 3.65
N GLU A 728 -3.66 -4.94 2.88
CA GLU A 728 -3.71 -3.55 3.38
C GLU A 728 -4.90 -3.33 4.32
N LEU A 729 -6.08 -3.87 3.98
CA LEU A 729 -7.26 -3.79 4.84
C LEU A 729 -7.01 -4.46 6.21
N ILE A 730 -6.43 -5.67 6.23
CA ILE A 730 -6.09 -6.38 7.47
C ILE A 730 -5.07 -5.56 8.27
N LYS A 731 -4.02 -5.06 7.60
CA LYS A 731 -2.98 -4.21 8.21
C LYS A 731 -3.59 -2.98 8.88
N SER A 732 -4.34 -2.16 8.15
CA SER A 732 -5.00 -0.97 8.69
C SER A 732 -5.98 -1.32 9.83
N SER A 733 -6.68 -2.46 9.75
CA SER A 733 -7.59 -2.88 10.81
C SER A 733 -6.87 -3.23 12.10
N LEU A 734 -5.72 -3.90 12.00
CA LEU A 734 -4.87 -4.24 13.15
C LEU A 734 -4.23 -2.97 13.74
N THR A 735 -3.76 -2.04 12.91
CA THR A 735 -3.21 -0.76 13.37
C THR A 735 -4.25 0.05 14.14
N VAL A 736 -5.44 0.26 13.57
CA VAL A 736 -6.52 1.01 14.25
C VAL A 736 -6.91 0.33 15.56
N LEU A 737 -7.03 -1.00 15.58
CA LEU A 737 -7.34 -1.74 16.80
C LEU A 737 -6.25 -1.56 17.87
N ASN A 738 -4.97 -1.65 17.48
CA ASN A 738 -3.84 -1.45 18.37
C ASN A 738 -3.82 -0.03 18.96
N GLU A 739 -4.03 0.99 18.13
CA GLU A 739 -4.05 2.41 18.56
C GLU A 739 -5.21 2.72 19.51
N VAL A 740 -6.40 2.16 19.24
CA VAL A 740 -7.58 2.32 20.11
C VAL A 740 -7.32 1.71 21.48
N LEU A 741 -6.67 0.55 21.55
CA LEU A 741 -6.32 -0.10 22.81
C LEU A 741 -5.24 0.67 23.61
N ASP A 742 -4.28 1.32 22.94
CA ASP A 742 -3.25 2.12 23.61
C ASP A 742 -3.82 3.37 24.26
N ARG A 743 -4.83 3.99 23.62
CA ARG A 743 -5.42 5.27 24.05
C ARG A 743 -6.61 5.11 24.96
N ARG A 744 -6.72 3.96 25.63
CA ARG A 744 -7.74 3.75 26.68
C ARG A 744 -7.73 4.95 27.64
N PRO A 745 -8.88 5.59 27.91
CA PRO A 745 -8.91 6.68 28.88
C PRO A 745 -8.51 6.14 30.25
N GLN A 746 -7.35 6.59 30.76
CA GLN A 746 -6.86 6.26 32.10
C GLN A 746 -7.78 6.83 33.20
N TYR A 747 -8.69 7.74 32.84
CA TYR A 747 -9.68 8.38 33.72
C TYR A 747 -11.04 7.69 33.63
N SER A 748 -11.12 6.47 34.14
CA SER A 748 -12.36 5.93 34.69
C SER A 748 -11.95 5.05 35.86
N GLU A 749 -11.93 5.68 37.03
CA GLU A 749 -12.03 4.97 38.30
C GLU A 749 -13.31 4.12 38.20
N GLU A 750 -13.16 2.79 38.22
CA GLU A 750 -14.18 1.71 38.08
C GLU A 750 -14.14 0.92 36.75
N HIS A 751 -14.17 -0.40 36.91
CA HIS A 751 -13.84 -1.47 35.95
C HIS A 751 -14.90 -1.72 34.85
N ASP A 752 -15.32 -0.70 34.10
CA ASP A 752 -16.25 -0.94 32.99
C ASP A 752 -15.48 -1.46 31.76
N ILE A 753 -15.52 -2.79 31.57
CA ILE A 753 -14.99 -3.47 30.38
C ILE A 753 -15.85 -3.07 29.18
N SER A 754 -15.24 -2.46 28.15
CA SER A 754 -15.96 -2.04 26.94
C SER A 754 -16.59 -3.25 26.21
N PRO A 755 -17.71 -3.10 25.48
CA PRO A 755 -18.33 -4.21 24.76
C PRO A 755 -17.38 -4.82 23.72
N LEU A 756 -16.49 -4.02 23.12
CA LEU A 756 -15.40 -4.53 22.26
C LEU A 756 -14.48 -5.48 23.03
N GLU A 757 -13.94 -5.04 24.18
CA GLU A 757 -13.11 -5.86 25.05
C GLU A 757 -13.88 -7.07 25.58
N GLN A 758 -15.16 -6.92 25.92
CA GLN A 758 -16.01 -8.04 26.32
C GLN A 758 -16.16 -9.04 25.16
N THR A 759 -16.28 -8.64 23.90
CA THR A 759 -16.24 -9.59 22.77
C THR A 759 -14.88 -10.27 22.63
N LEU A 760 -13.79 -9.52 22.74
CA LEU A 760 -12.44 -10.09 22.69
C LEU A 760 -12.28 -11.13 23.81
N ILE A 761 -12.65 -10.79 25.05
CA ILE A 761 -12.57 -11.64 26.24
C ILE A 761 -13.56 -12.82 26.19
N THR A 762 -14.80 -12.60 25.78
CA THR A 762 -15.81 -13.68 25.70
C THR A 762 -15.48 -14.68 24.59
N GLN A 763 -14.94 -14.23 23.46
CA GLN A 763 -14.39 -15.13 22.43
C GLN A 763 -13.16 -15.91 22.92
N VAL A 764 -12.42 -15.39 23.91
CA VAL A 764 -11.36 -16.14 24.63
C VAL A 764 -11.95 -17.21 25.55
N THR A 765 -13.09 -16.91 26.20
CA THR A 765 -13.64 -17.70 27.31
C THR A 765 -14.63 -18.81 26.85
N ARG A 766 -15.16 -18.73 25.62
CA ARG A 766 -16.25 -19.60 25.12
C ARG A 766 -15.81 -21.02 24.69
N LYS A 767 -14.92 -21.66 25.44
CA LYS A 767 -14.66 -23.11 25.33
C LYS A 767 -15.43 -23.95 26.34
N MET A 768 -16.07 -23.36 27.34
CA MET A 768 -16.71 -24.19 28.38
C MET A 768 -18.08 -24.77 27.99
N ASN A 769 -18.90 -24.13 27.14
CA ASN A 769 -20.33 -24.48 27.05
C ASN A 769 -21.01 -24.42 25.64
N SER A 770 -20.41 -24.88 24.54
CA SER A 770 -21.22 -25.28 23.34
C SER A 770 -20.37 -25.93 22.24
N GLU A 771 -20.70 -27.17 21.87
CA GLU A 771 -20.10 -27.91 20.74
C GLU A 771 -20.70 -27.54 19.36
N THR A 772 -21.42 -26.43 19.23
CA THR A 772 -22.19 -26.12 18.00
C THR A 772 -22.12 -24.66 17.55
N ALA A 773 -20.91 -24.15 17.26
CA ALA A 773 -20.75 -22.96 16.42
C ALA A 773 -19.46 -23.08 15.60
N GLU A 774 -19.60 -23.24 14.28
CA GLU A 774 -18.53 -23.28 13.27
C GLU A 774 -17.88 -21.90 13.04
N GLY A 775 -17.51 -21.19 14.10
CA GLY A 775 -16.75 -19.94 14.01
C GLY A 775 -15.32 -20.16 14.49
N THR A 776 -14.33 -19.96 13.62
CA THR A 776 -12.92 -19.86 14.02
C THR A 776 -12.77 -18.75 15.07
N HIS A 777 -12.04 -19.00 16.15
CA HIS A 777 -11.85 -18.00 17.19
C HIS A 777 -10.96 -16.87 16.65
N LEU A 778 -11.30 -15.59 16.91
CA LEU A 778 -10.52 -14.44 16.43
C LEU A 778 -9.03 -14.53 16.79
N ILE A 779 -8.69 -15.01 18.00
CA ILE A 779 -7.29 -15.21 18.43
C ILE A 779 -6.58 -16.27 17.59
N GLU A 780 -7.31 -17.28 17.14
CA GLU A 780 -6.80 -18.29 16.23
C GLU A 780 -6.47 -17.67 14.87
N THR A 781 -7.38 -16.83 14.35
CA THR A 781 -7.17 -16.05 13.12
C THR A 781 -5.98 -15.11 13.26
N VAL A 782 -5.90 -14.33 14.35
CA VAL A 782 -4.78 -13.41 14.62
C VAL A 782 -3.46 -14.17 14.76
N SER A 783 -3.45 -15.30 15.48
CA SER A 783 -2.25 -16.13 15.60
C SER A 783 -1.80 -16.72 14.27
N SER A 784 -2.74 -16.99 13.37
CA SER A 784 -2.41 -17.46 12.04
C SER A 784 -1.65 -16.39 11.26
N TYR A 785 -1.90 -15.08 11.49
CA TYR A 785 -1.30 -13.99 10.71
C TYR A 785 0.23 -13.93 10.81
N LEU A 786 0.81 -14.59 11.82
CA LEU A 786 2.26 -14.84 11.89
C LEU A 786 2.80 -15.62 10.67
N HIS A 787 1.96 -16.42 10.02
CA HIS A 787 2.32 -17.22 8.86
C HIS A 787 2.17 -16.46 7.53
N VAL A 788 1.70 -15.21 7.54
CA VAL A 788 1.71 -14.35 6.36
C VAL A 788 3.17 -14.10 5.95
N LYS A 789 3.48 -14.37 4.68
CA LYS A 789 4.85 -14.27 4.12
C LYS A 789 5.05 -13.01 3.27
N GLN A 790 3.96 -12.35 2.89
CA GLN A 790 3.93 -11.29 1.88
C GLN A 790 4.26 -9.91 2.46
N ASP A 791 3.94 -9.68 3.73
CA ASP A 791 4.20 -8.43 4.46
C ASP A 791 4.78 -8.77 5.85
N ASN A 792 5.84 -8.06 6.25
CA ASN A 792 6.49 -8.23 7.54
C ASN A 792 5.77 -7.46 8.66
N GLU A 793 4.99 -6.43 8.33
CA GLU A 793 4.32 -5.59 9.33
C GLU A 793 3.07 -6.26 9.94
N ILE A 794 2.34 -7.06 9.17
CA ILE A 794 1.16 -7.80 9.67
C ILE A 794 1.53 -8.72 10.84
N PRO A 795 2.58 -9.57 10.74
CA PRO A 795 3.06 -10.34 11.88
C PRO A 795 3.38 -9.49 13.12
N VAL A 796 4.02 -8.33 12.94
CA VAL A 796 4.36 -7.40 14.04
C VAL A 796 3.08 -6.92 14.73
N LEU A 797 2.14 -6.35 13.96
CA LEU A 797 0.88 -5.81 14.48
C LEU A 797 0.02 -6.90 15.14
N ALA A 798 0.01 -8.11 14.58
CA ALA A 798 -0.70 -9.24 15.16
C ALA A 798 -0.10 -9.67 16.51
N ILE A 799 1.22 -9.66 16.65
CA ILE A 799 1.90 -9.98 17.92
C ILE A 799 1.69 -8.87 18.94
N GLU A 800 1.75 -7.61 18.54
CA GLU A 800 1.42 -6.46 19.41
C GLU A 800 -0.01 -6.55 19.94
N LEU A 801 -0.96 -6.92 19.08
CA LEU A 801 -2.33 -7.16 19.50
C LEU A 801 -2.43 -8.31 20.51
N LEU A 802 -1.74 -9.44 20.25
CA LEU A 802 -1.69 -10.57 21.19
C LEU A 802 -1.03 -10.16 22.52
N HIS A 803 0.00 -9.31 22.48
CA HIS A 803 0.65 -8.74 23.66
C HIS A 803 -0.34 -7.91 24.49
N LYS A 804 -1.08 -6.99 23.87
CA LYS A 804 -2.09 -6.18 24.54
C LYS A 804 -3.21 -7.04 25.14
N ILE A 805 -3.73 -8.00 24.37
CA ILE A 805 -4.76 -8.94 24.85
C ILE A 805 -4.25 -9.75 26.05
N SER A 806 -2.97 -10.15 26.05
CA SER A 806 -2.37 -10.91 27.16
C SER A 806 -2.35 -10.13 28.48
N ILE A 807 -2.23 -8.79 28.41
CA ILE A 807 -2.28 -7.89 29.57
C ILE A 807 -3.73 -7.66 30.00
N LEU A 808 -4.64 -7.45 29.05
CA LEU A 808 -6.07 -7.20 29.33
C LEU A 808 -6.79 -8.40 29.95
N SER A 809 -6.40 -9.64 29.63
CA SER A 809 -7.13 -10.87 29.99
C SER A 809 -6.27 -11.96 30.62
N PRO A 810 -5.74 -11.76 31.85
CA PRO A 810 -4.83 -12.72 32.50
C PRO A 810 -5.43 -14.14 32.58
N MET A 811 -4.57 -15.15 32.36
CA MET A 811 -4.86 -16.60 32.50
C MET A 811 -5.82 -17.25 31.47
N SER A 812 -6.30 -16.55 30.44
CA SER A 812 -7.37 -17.05 29.55
C SER A 812 -6.91 -17.45 28.14
N MET A 813 -5.77 -16.93 27.65
CA MET A 813 -5.33 -17.06 26.26
C MET A 813 -4.98 -18.50 25.82
N TYR A 814 -4.54 -19.35 26.75
CA TYR A 814 -4.27 -20.75 26.43
C TYR A 814 -5.55 -21.52 26.08
N GLY A 815 -6.68 -21.17 26.73
CA GLY A 815 -7.99 -21.77 26.48
C GLY A 815 -8.44 -21.56 25.04
N SER A 816 -8.28 -20.36 24.49
CA SER A 816 -8.64 -20.04 23.11
C SER A 816 -7.71 -20.68 22.08
N LEU A 817 -6.39 -20.59 22.28
CA LEU A 817 -5.38 -21.13 21.33
C LEU A 817 -5.36 -22.67 21.29
N GLY A 818 -5.61 -23.35 22.42
CA GLY A 818 -5.62 -24.81 22.49
C GLY A 818 -4.37 -25.48 21.89
N SER A 819 -4.56 -26.39 20.93
CA SER A 819 -3.47 -27.13 20.28
C SER A 819 -2.59 -26.27 19.37
N LYS A 820 -3.10 -25.15 18.84
CA LYS A 820 -2.36 -24.24 17.96
C LYS A 820 -1.29 -23.42 18.68
N ALA A 821 -1.35 -23.33 20.02
CA ALA A 821 -0.28 -22.72 20.82
C ALA A 821 1.10 -23.38 20.57
N ARG A 822 1.14 -24.70 20.29
CA ARG A 822 2.38 -25.41 19.94
C ARG A 822 2.91 -25.01 18.56
N SER A 823 2.01 -24.82 17.59
CA SER A 823 2.38 -24.33 16.25
C SER A 823 2.93 -22.90 16.31
N LEU A 824 2.31 -22.06 17.14
CA LEU A 824 2.76 -20.68 17.37
C LEU A 824 4.14 -20.63 18.02
N ARG A 825 4.39 -21.49 19.02
CA ARG A 825 5.71 -21.66 19.63
C ARG A 825 6.78 -22.00 18.60
N ASP A 826 6.54 -23.04 17.81
CA ASP A 826 7.52 -23.54 16.85
C ASP A 826 7.84 -22.46 15.79
N ALA A 827 6.83 -21.65 15.41
CA ALA A 827 7.01 -20.48 14.56
C ALA A 827 7.89 -19.39 15.22
N PHE A 828 7.67 -19.05 16.50
CA PHE A 828 8.52 -18.11 17.23
C PHE A 828 9.97 -18.59 17.31
N VAL A 829 10.20 -19.88 17.57
CA VAL A 829 11.54 -20.45 17.62
C VAL A 829 12.25 -20.30 16.26
N GLY A 830 11.56 -20.61 15.16
CA GLY A 830 12.11 -20.46 13.81
C GLY A 830 12.46 -19.00 13.45
N ARG A 831 11.54 -18.06 13.74
CA ARG A 831 11.71 -16.63 13.42
C ARG A 831 12.80 -15.97 14.29
N LEU A 832 12.88 -16.32 15.58
CA LEU A 832 13.92 -15.80 16.47
C LEU A 832 15.32 -16.33 16.11
N ALA A 833 15.42 -17.56 15.60
CA ALA A 833 16.68 -18.18 15.19
C ALA A 833 17.16 -17.73 13.80
N SER A 834 16.27 -17.24 12.94
CA SER A 834 16.60 -16.77 11.59
C SER A 834 17.46 -15.50 11.61
N PHE A 835 18.49 -15.43 10.77
CA PHE A 835 19.38 -14.25 10.68
C PHE A 835 18.81 -13.13 9.80
N THR A 836 17.92 -13.46 8.85
CA THR A 836 17.38 -12.53 7.84
C THR A 836 16.06 -11.90 8.25
N GLU A 837 15.54 -12.27 9.42
CA GLU A 837 14.25 -11.79 9.91
C GLU A 837 14.32 -10.36 10.43
N ASP A 838 13.21 -9.64 10.30
CA ASP A 838 13.10 -8.25 10.75
C ASP A 838 13.34 -8.10 12.27
N THR A 839 14.02 -7.00 12.62
CA THR A 839 14.47 -6.72 13.98
C THR A 839 13.27 -6.34 14.87
N VAL A 840 12.31 -5.59 14.32
CA VAL A 840 11.08 -5.16 15.00
C VAL A 840 10.23 -6.37 15.35
N LEU A 841 10.07 -7.33 14.42
CA LEU A 841 9.36 -8.58 14.68
C LEU A 841 9.97 -9.39 15.82
N LYS A 842 11.31 -9.52 15.87
CA LYS A 842 11.98 -10.22 16.97
C LYS A 842 11.73 -9.54 18.32
N VAL A 843 11.77 -8.21 18.36
CA VAL A 843 11.47 -7.43 19.57
C VAL A 843 10.02 -7.65 20.00
N ALA A 844 9.05 -7.55 19.08
CA ALA A 844 7.64 -7.78 19.36
C ALA A 844 7.36 -9.18 19.93
N ILE A 845 7.99 -10.24 19.39
CA ILE A 845 7.89 -11.61 19.93
C ILE A 845 8.43 -11.66 21.38
N LEU A 846 9.56 -11.01 21.66
CA LEU A 846 10.17 -11.01 22.98
C LEU A 846 9.36 -10.20 24.00
N ASP A 847 8.75 -9.10 23.59
CA ASP A 847 7.83 -8.32 24.43
C ASP A 847 6.54 -9.09 24.72
N PHE A 848 6.00 -9.80 23.73
CA PHE A 848 4.90 -10.75 23.94
C PHE A 848 5.28 -11.83 24.97
N LEU A 849 6.42 -12.49 24.78
CA LEU A 849 6.89 -13.51 25.74
C LEU A 849 7.07 -12.93 27.14
N SER A 850 7.61 -11.72 27.27
CA SER A 850 7.77 -11.02 28.56
C SER A 850 6.43 -10.81 29.27
N ALA A 851 5.40 -10.32 28.55
CA ALA A 851 4.07 -10.15 29.12
C ALA A 851 3.41 -11.49 29.47
N THR A 852 3.55 -12.53 28.63
CA THR A 852 2.98 -13.85 28.93
C THR A 852 3.56 -14.46 30.21
N VAL A 853 4.83 -14.19 30.53
CA VAL A 853 5.45 -14.64 31.79
C VAL A 853 4.76 -14.03 33.01
N GLU A 854 4.36 -12.76 32.93
CA GLU A 854 3.67 -12.02 33.97
C GLU A 854 2.20 -12.45 34.10
N THR A 855 1.46 -12.58 32.98
CA THR A 855 -0.01 -12.65 33.00
C THR A 855 -0.61 -14.00 32.59
N GLN A 856 0.13 -14.89 31.91
CA GLN A 856 -0.41 -16.10 31.27
C GLN A 856 0.38 -17.39 31.65
N PRO A 857 0.14 -17.99 32.83
CA PRO A 857 0.88 -19.19 33.27
C PRO A 857 0.73 -20.40 32.34
N GLY A 858 -0.45 -20.62 31.72
CA GLY A 858 -0.67 -21.76 30.82
C GLY A 858 0.10 -21.68 29.49
N LEU A 859 0.36 -20.48 28.99
CA LEU A 859 1.18 -20.30 27.78
C LEU A 859 2.67 -20.45 28.06
N VAL A 860 3.12 -20.03 29.25
CA VAL A 860 4.51 -20.19 29.72
C VAL A 860 4.95 -21.65 29.69
N GLU A 861 4.09 -22.57 30.14
CA GLU A 861 4.38 -24.02 30.12
C GLU A 861 4.58 -24.55 28.69
N VAL A 862 3.76 -24.09 27.75
CA VAL A 862 3.82 -24.52 26.35
C VAL A 862 5.02 -23.92 25.63
N PHE A 863 5.23 -22.61 25.74
CA PHE A 863 6.29 -21.89 25.02
C PHE A 863 7.69 -22.26 25.49
N PHE A 864 7.86 -22.52 26.78
CA PHE A 864 9.16 -22.93 27.31
C PHE A 864 9.37 -24.44 27.31
N ASP A 865 8.32 -25.23 27.01
CA ASP A 865 8.38 -26.67 26.75
C ASP A 865 9.14 -27.43 27.85
N PHE A 866 8.64 -27.32 29.08
CA PHE A 866 9.18 -28.06 30.20
C PHE A 866 8.75 -29.52 30.09
N ASN A 867 9.67 -30.41 29.69
CA ASN A 867 9.44 -31.85 29.67
C ASN A 867 9.27 -32.38 31.11
N ALA A 868 8.07 -32.27 31.67
CA ALA A 868 7.71 -32.92 32.93
C ALA A 868 6.95 -34.21 32.63
N THR A 869 7.68 -35.30 32.44
CA THR A 869 7.11 -36.65 32.51
C THR A 869 7.28 -37.16 33.93
N SER A 870 6.27 -36.91 34.76
CA SER A 870 6.11 -37.36 36.16
C SER A 870 6.83 -36.57 37.27
N ALA A 871 6.19 -36.53 38.44
CA ALA A 871 6.63 -35.81 39.64
C ALA A 871 7.91 -36.37 40.31
N ALA A 872 8.48 -37.47 39.80
CA ALA A 872 9.68 -38.12 40.35
C ALA A 872 10.99 -37.66 39.68
N GLU A 873 10.93 -36.97 38.53
CA GLU A 873 12.12 -36.54 37.74
C GLU A 873 12.38 -35.03 37.76
N ILE A 874 12.01 -34.35 38.85
CA ILE A 874 12.28 -32.90 39.05
C ILE A 874 13.80 -32.57 39.10
N LYS A 875 14.69 -33.57 39.11
CA LYS A 875 16.14 -33.38 39.17
C LYS A 875 16.84 -33.20 37.81
N GLU A 876 16.30 -33.70 36.70
CA GLU A 876 16.92 -33.58 35.37
C GLU A 876 16.03 -32.89 34.33
N LEU A 877 15.61 -31.66 34.62
CA LEU A 877 15.01 -30.79 33.62
C LEU A 877 16.03 -30.42 32.53
N LYS A 878 15.80 -30.92 31.32
CA LYS A 878 16.44 -30.46 30.06
C LYS A 878 15.43 -29.62 29.29
N LEU A 879 15.89 -28.53 28.68
CA LEU A 879 15.08 -27.73 27.76
C LEU A 879 14.62 -28.60 26.58
N GLY A 880 13.31 -28.62 26.32
CA GLY A 880 12.73 -29.25 25.14
C GLY A 880 13.42 -28.78 23.85
N SER A 881 13.39 -29.61 22.80
CA SER A 881 14.02 -29.28 21.51
C SER A 881 13.49 -27.95 20.94
N ASN A 882 12.23 -27.61 21.24
CA ASN A 882 11.49 -26.49 20.66
C ASN A 882 11.20 -25.36 21.68
N SER A 883 12.04 -25.20 22.70
CA SER A 883 11.85 -24.14 23.71
C SER A 883 12.28 -22.76 23.17
N CYS A 884 11.45 -21.74 23.36
CA CYS A 884 11.76 -20.35 23.01
C CYS A 884 13.00 -19.77 23.74
N LEU A 885 13.42 -20.38 24.85
CA LEU A 885 14.62 -19.94 25.59
C LEU A 885 15.93 -20.24 24.86
N LYS A 886 15.97 -21.25 23.98
CA LYS A 886 17.19 -21.60 23.23
C LYS A 886 17.62 -20.48 22.26
N PRO A 887 16.75 -19.96 21.37
CA PRO A 887 17.08 -18.80 20.55
C PRO A 887 17.47 -17.56 21.38
N ILE A 888 16.80 -17.31 22.50
CA ILE A 888 17.12 -16.16 23.38
C ILE A 888 18.55 -16.27 23.92
N LEU A 889 18.94 -17.44 24.43
CA LEU A 889 20.30 -17.68 24.92
C LEU A 889 21.34 -17.72 23.77
N ALA A 890 20.97 -18.22 22.59
CA ALA A 890 21.82 -18.19 21.40
C ALA A 890 22.13 -16.74 20.95
N ASN A 891 21.12 -15.86 20.97
CA ASN A 891 21.27 -14.45 20.64
C ASN A 891 22.23 -13.73 21.61
N LEU A 892 22.27 -14.15 22.88
CA LEU A 892 23.15 -13.60 23.90
C LEU A 892 24.59 -14.16 23.85
N THR A 893 24.77 -15.40 23.36
CA THR A 893 26.06 -16.11 23.30
C THR A 893 26.85 -15.88 22.02
N SER A 894 26.20 -15.55 20.91
CA SER A 894 26.90 -15.39 19.64
C SER A 894 27.87 -14.19 19.70
N LYS A 895 29.12 -14.42 19.28
CA LYS A 895 30.15 -13.37 19.15
C LYS A 895 30.00 -12.53 17.86
N ASN A 896 28.92 -12.75 17.11
CA ASN A 896 28.77 -12.15 15.79
C ASN A 896 28.28 -10.69 15.93
N PRO A 897 28.91 -9.72 15.25
CA PRO A 897 28.55 -8.30 15.31
C PRO A 897 27.24 -7.95 14.58
N VAL A 898 26.42 -8.94 14.23
CA VAL A 898 25.26 -8.80 13.33
C VAL A 898 23.93 -8.76 14.09
N ILE A 899 23.92 -9.02 15.41
CA ILE A 899 22.68 -8.97 16.21
C ILE A 899 22.41 -7.52 16.67
N PRO A 900 21.27 -6.92 16.32
CA PRO A 900 20.91 -5.57 16.75
C PRO A 900 20.72 -5.45 18.26
N VAL A 901 21.19 -4.34 18.84
CA VAL A 901 21.10 -4.02 20.27
C VAL A 901 19.65 -4.08 20.81
N PRO A 902 18.61 -3.62 20.09
CA PRO A 902 17.22 -3.72 20.58
C PRO A 902 16.76 -5.15 20.87
N VAL A 903 17.19 -6.13 20.06
CA VAL A 903 16.84 -7.55 20.28
C VAL A 903 17.50 -8.09 21.55
N ILE A 904 18.71 -7.62 21.86
CA ILE A 904 19.43 -7.95 23.09
C ILE A 904 18.69 -7.34 24.30
N ALA A 905 18.27 -6.08 24.22
CA ALA A 905 17.49 -5.41 25.26
C ALA A 905 16.17 -6.14 25.56
N ALA A 906 15.39 -6.48 24.53
CA ALA A 906 14.16 -7.24 24.69
C ALA A 906 14.39 -8.67 25.23
N SER A 907 15.51 -9.29 24.87
CA SER A 907 15.91 -10.60 25.43
C SER A 907 16.17 -10.51 26.94
N PHE A 908 16.84 -9.46 27.39
CA PHE A 908 17.07 -9.21 28.82
C PHE A 908 15.78 -8.84 29.56
N LYS A 909 14.85 -8.10 28.94
CA LYS A 909 13.52 -7.83 29.49
C LYS A 909 12.74 -9.13 29.74
N CYS A 910 12.78 -10.06 28.78
CA CYS A 910 12.16 -11.38 28.92
C CYS A 910 12.80 -12.22 30.03
N LEU A 911 14.14 -12.24 30.11
CA LEU A 911 14.84 -12.89 31.21
C LEU A 911 14.48 -12.27 32.56
N HIS A 912 14.47 -10.94 32.66
CA HIS A 912 14.09 -10.24 33.89
C HIS A 912 12.67 -10.61 34.35
N ALA A 913 11.71 -10.71 33.43
CA ALA A 913 10.34 -11.14 33.75
C ALA A 913 10.28 -12.53 34.41
N LEU A 914 11.17 -13.47 34.03
CA LEU A 914 11.24 -14.79 34.65
C LEU A 914 11.68 -14.73 36.12
N TRP A 915 12.67 -13.88 36.42
CA TRP A 915 13.16 -13.66 37.79
C TRP A 915 12.12 -12.91 38.63
N ARG A 916 11.55 -11.83 38.10
CA ARG A 916 10.52 -11.03 38.79
C ARG A 916 9.33 -11.86 39.27
N ASN A 917 8.87 -12.82 38.45
CA ASN A 917 7.71 -13.67 38.75
C ASN A 917 8.05 -15.04 39.36
N ARG A 918 9.31 -15.28 39.74
CA ARG A 918 9.77 -16.55 40.36
C ARG A 918 9.36 -17.80 39.59
N ARG A 919 9.68 -17.85 38.29
CA ARG A 919 9.45 -19.06 37.48
C ARG A 919 10.58 -20.07 37.71
N ASP A 920 10.56 -20.75 38.86
CA ASP A 920 11.65 -21.62 39.35
C ASP A 920 12.15 -22.67 38.32
N MET A 921 11.23 -23.26 37.57
CA MET A 921 11.54 -24.24 36.52
C MET A 921 12.34 -23.63 35.37
N ALA A 922 11.97 -22.42 34.93
CA ALA A 922 12.71 -21.69 33.89
C ALA A 922 14.07 -21.24 34.42
N MET A 923 14.11 -20.64 35.63
CA MET A 923 15.32 -20.12 36.24
C MET A 923 16.38 -21.22 36.44
N THR A 924 15.98 -22.39 36.94
CA THR A 924 16.92 -23.52 37.14
C THR A 924 17.46 -24.08 35.82
N THR A 925 16.65 -24.10 34.75
CA THR A 925 17.12 -24.54 33.43
C THR A 925 18.07 -23.55 32.76
N VAL A 926 17.82 -22.24 32.90
CA VAL A 926 18.70 -21.19 32.37
C VAL A 926 20.04 -21.20 33.10
N LYS A 927 20.04 -21.36 34.43
CA LYS A 927 21.27 -21.47 35.25
C LYS A 927 22.17 -22.64 34.88
N LYS A 928 21.61 -23.75 34.38
CA LYS A 928 22.38 -24.91 33.93
C LYS A 928 23.13 -24.68 32.61
N THR A 929 22.89 -23.56 31.93
CA THR A 929 23.63 -23.20 30.71
C THR A 929 25.06 -22.81 31.08
N GLU A 930 26.04 -23.43 30.42
CA GLU A 930 27.46 -23.17 30.72
C GLU A 930 27.80 -21.68 30.65
N LYS A 931 28.48 -21.15 31.68
CA LYS A 931 29.00 -19.78 31.73
C LYS A 931 27.94 -18.68 31.66
N PHE A 932 26.68 -18.98 31.97
CA PHE A 932 25.56 -18.02 31.92
C PHE A 932 25.85 -16.72 32.67
N TRP A 933 26.33 -16.80 33.92
CA TRP A 933 26.62 -15.63 34.74
C TRP A 933 27.76 -14.77 34.17
N THR A 934 28.80 -15.42 33.65
CA THR A 934 29.92 -14.69 33.02
C THR A 934 29.47 -13.95 31.77
N LEU A 935 28.52 -14.51 31.03
CA LEU A 935 27.98 -13.92 29.80
C LEU A 935 27.10 -12.70 30.09
N ILE A 936 26.20 -12.79 31.07
CA ILE A 936 25.36 -11.66 31.48
C ILE A 936 26.21 -10.54 32.04
N SER A 937 27.19 -10.88 32.87
CA SER A 937 28.05 -9.90 33.52
C SER A 937 28.94 -9.12 32.55
N ARG A 938 29.25 -9.67 31.36
CA ARG A 938 30.01 -8.96 30.32
C ARG A 938 29.43 -7.56 30.05
N PHE A 939 28.10 -7.43 29.96
CA PHE A 939 27.45 -6.16 29.66
C PHE A 939 27.58 -5.11 30.78
N LEU A 940 27.90 -5.52 32.01
CA LEU A 940 28.26 -4.64 33.13
C LEU A 940 29.78 -4.35 33.18
N MET A 941 30.58 -5.19 32.54
CA MET A 941 32.05 -5.08 32.49
C MET A 941 32.55 -4.24 31.32
N ASP A 942 31.71 -4.02 30.31
CA ASP A 942 31.98 -3.15 29.15
C ASP A 942 31.51 -1.70 29.43
N ASP A 943 32.23 -0.71 28.93
CA ASP A 943 31.90 0.72 29.09
C ASP A 943 30.68 1.12 28.24
N LEU A 944 30.00 2.19 28.62
CA LEU A 944 28.94 2.81 27.81
C LEU A 944 29.54 3.35 26.51
N ALA A 945 28.94 2.98 25.38
CA ALA A 945 29.35 3.44 24.06
C ALA A 945 28.64 4.77 23.70
N ASP A 946 29.36 5.66 23.03
CA ASP A 946 28.83 6.93 22.48
C ASP A 946 28.12 6.65 21.13
N ASP A 947 26.98 5.97 21.19
CA ASP A 947 26.17 5.62 20.01
C ASP A 947 24.95 6.55 19.86
N SER A 948 24.19 6.42 18.76
CA SER A 948 22.95 7.18 18.52
C SER A 948 21.93 7.09 19.68
N ASP A 949 21.05 8.10 19.82
CA ASP A 949 20.13 8.24 20.96
C ASP A 949 19.29 6.96 21.24
N GLU A 950 18.74 6.29 20.22
CA GLU A 950 17.92 5.07 20.38
C GLU A 950 18.73 3.85 20.83
N THR A 951 19.91 3.65 20.26
CA THR A 951 20.82 2.57 20.66
C THR A 951 21.32 2.80 22.09
N PHE A 952 21.59 4.05 22.45
CA PHE A 952 22.01 4.44 23.79
C PHE A 952 20.95 4.11 24.85
N ILE A 953 19.67 4.38 24.57
CA ILE A 953 18.55 3.99 25.44
C ILE A 953 18.52 2.47 25.65
N CYS A 954 18.66 1.68 24.58
CA CYS A 954 18.69 0.22 24.66
C CYS A 954 19.89 -0.27 25.50
N HIS A 955 21.05 0.38 25.37
CA HIS A 955 22.23 0.07 26.19
C HIS A 955 21.93 0.27 27.68
N ILE A 956 21.29 1.37 28.07
CA ILE A 956 20.89 1.63 29.46
C ILE A 956 19.88 0.58 29.96
N GLN A 957 18.85 0.27 29.15
CA GLN A 957 17.84 -0.73 29.49
C GLN A 957 18.45 -2.11 29.78
N ILE A 958 19.40 -2.57 28.96
CA ILE A 958 20.13 -3.83 29.17
C ILE A 958 20.75 -3.87 30.56
N ARG A 959 21.52 -2.83 30.93
CA ARG A 959 22.23 -2.80 32.22
C ARG A 959 21.25 -2.73 33.39
N SER A 960 20.16 -1.97 33.24
CA SER A 960 19.06 -1.93 34.23
C SER A 960 18.49 -3.31 34.52
N PHE A 961 18.14 -4.07 33.47
CA PHE A 961 17.62 -5.42 33.63
C PHE A 961 18.65 -6.38 34.21
N VAL A 962 19.92 -6.26 33.85
CA VAL A 962 20.98 -7.11 34.43
C VAL A 962 21.15 -6.84 35.93
N PHE A 963 21.19 -5.57 36.36
CA PHE A 963 21.23 -5.24 37.79
C PHE A 963 20.04 -5.81 38.54
N GLN A 964 18.84 -5.72 37.95
CA GLN A 964 17.63 -6.30 38.54
C GLN A 964 17.71 -7.83 38.61
N ILE A 965 18.14 -8.53 37.56
CA ILE A 965 18.26 -10.00 37.58
C ILE A 965 19.20 -10.46 38.70
N ILE A 966 20.37 -9.84 38.82
CA ILE A 966 21.34 -10.16 39.88
C ILE A 966 20.75 -9.84 41.26
N ALA A 967 20.10 -8.69 41.43
CA ALA A 967 19.48 -8.31 42.69
C ALA A 967 18.36 -9.28 43.11
N HIS A 968 17.48 -9.69 42.19
CA HIS A 968 16.42 -10.65 42.47
C HIS A 968 17.00 -12.02 42.82
N GLU A 969 18.04 -12.47 42.12
CA GLU A 969 18.71 -13.74 42.43
C GLU A 969 19.33 -13.72 43.83
N LEU A 970 20.08 -12.66 44.17
CA LEU A 970 20.69 -12.51 45.49
C LEU A 970 19.64 -12.43 46.61
N TYR A 971 18.49 -11.82 46.34
CA TYR A 971 17.38 -11.74 47.29
C TYR A 971 16.68 -13.10 47.51
N TYR A 972 16.56 -13.93 46.47
CA TYR A 972 15.89 -15.23 46.57
C TYR A 972 16.75 -16.33 47.18
N ILE A 973 18.08 -16.24 47.05
CA ILE A 973 19.00 -17.20 47.67
C ILE A 973 19.09 -16.94 49.18
N LYS A 974 18.67 -17.92 50.00
CA LYS A 974 19.03 -17.93 51.43
C LYS A 974 20.54 -18.13 51.57
N SER A 975 21.16 -17.40 52.50
CA SER A 975 22.59 -17.11 52.73
C SER A 975 23.64 -18.26 52.77
N GLY A 976 23.46 -19.36 52.03
CA GLY A 976 24.40 -20.47 51.94
C GLY A 976 24.34 -21.32 50.66
N GLN A 977 23.53 -20.97 49.65
CA GLN A 977 23.44 -21.69 48.37
C GLN A 977 23.75 -20.77 47.17
N THR A 978 24.79 -19.97 47.26
CA THR A 978 25.17 -19.06 46.18
C THR A 978 25.99 -19.80 45.13
N ASP A 979 25.64 -19.60 43.86
CA ASP A 979 26.32 -20.20 42.72
C ASP A 979 27.79 -19.74 42.67
N ALA A 980 28.73 -20.66 42.47
CA ALA A 980 30.16 -20.38 42.50
C ALA A 980 30.58 -19.43 41.36
N GLU A 981 29.91 -19.52 40.21
CA GLU A 981 30.14 -18.61 39.08
C GLU A 981 29.70 -17.18 39.39
N LEU A 982 28.52 -16.99 40.00
CA LEU A 982 28.02 -15.66 40.38
C LEU A 982 28.94 -14.97 41.40
N LYS A 983 29.49 -15.74 42.34
CA LYS A 983 30.47 -15.22 43.31
C LYS A 983 31.74 -14.73 42.62
N SER A 984 32.28 -15.49 41.66
CA SER A 984 33.47 -15.09 40.89
C SER A 984 33.24 -13.83 40.05
N VAL A 985 32.01 -13.62 39.56
CA VAL A 985 31.62 -12.43 38.80
C VAL A 985 31.60 -11.19 39.71
N LEU A 986 31.05 -11.30 40.91
CA LEU A 986 31.00 -10.18 41.87
C LEU A 986 32.41 -9.79 42.38
N GLU A 987 33.29 -10.78 42.60
CA GLU A 987 34.71 -10.54 42.90
C GLU A 987 35.45 -9.87 41.71
N THR A 988 35.11 -10.25 40.48
CA THR A 988 35.65 -9.60 39.26
C THR A 988 35.13 -8.15 39.11
N PHE A 989 33.92 -7.86 39.57
CA PHE A 989 33.31 -6.54 39.51
C PHE A 989 33.96 -5.56 40.50
N GLU A 990 34.30 -6.04 41.70
CA GLU A 990 35.05 -5.30 42.71
C GLU A 990 36.50 -5.05 42.27
N THR A 991 37.21 -6.08 41.79
CA THR A 991 38.62 -5.95 41.34
C THR A 991 38.81 -5.00 40.16
N LYS A 992 37.78 -4.78 39.33
CA LYS A 992 37.79 -3.84 38.20
C LYS A 992 37.28 -2.44 38.54
N GLY A 993 36.94 -2.14 39.79
CA GLY A 993 36.46 -0.80 40.20
C GLY A 993 35.13 -0.39 39.56
N ARG A 994 34.27 -1.35 39.18
CA ARG A 994 33.02 -1.03 38.45
C ARG A 994 31.97 -0.36 39.33
N TYR A 995 32.02 -0.52 40.65
CA TYR A 995 31.13 0.19 41.58
C TYR A 995 31.26 1.72 41.45
N ASP A 996 32.48 2.22 41.31
CA ASP A 996 32.76 3.65 41.17
C ASP A 996 32.28 4.17 39.80
N TYR A 997 32.63 3.45 38.74
CA TYR A 997 32.24 3.78 37.36
C TYR A 997 30.71 3.88 37.21
N TRP A 998 29.96 2.89 37.69
CA TRP A 998 28.50 2.89 37.52
C TRP A 998 27.80 3.93 38.42
N ALA A 999 28.36 4.26 39.59
CA ALA A 999 27.85 5.35 40.42
C ALA A 999 27.95 6.71 39.70
N GLU A 1000 29.07 6.97 39.02
CA GLU A 1000 29.27 8.17 38.21
C GLU A 1000 28.35 8.18 36.97
N GLN A 1001 28.24 7.06 36.25
CA GLN A 1001 27.41 6.97 35.04
C GLN A 1001 25.90 7.10 35.31
N VAL A 1002 25.39 6.51 36.40
CA VAL A 1002 23.98 6.71 36.83
C VAL A 1002 23.71 8.19 37.11
N SER A 1003 24.65 8.88 37.75
CA SER A 1003 24.58 10.31 38.03
C SER A 1003 24.60 11.14 36.74
N ASN A 1004 25.46 10.81 35.78
CA ASN A 1004 25.56 11.53 34.49
C ASN A 1004 24.32 11.32 33.60
N VAL A 1005 23.81 10.08 33.48
CA VAL A 1005 22.62 9.76 32.67
C VAL A 1005 21.37 10.45 33.22
N THR A 1006 21.21 10.49 34.54
CA THR A 1006 20.07 11.17 35.18
C THR A 1006 20.15 12.70 35.11
N LEU A 1007 21.35 13.27 34.92
CA LEU A 1007 21.52 14.70 34.62
C LEU A 1007 21.22 14.99 33.14
N ALA A 1008 21.71 14.14 32.22
CA ALA A 1008 21.45 14.26 30.78
C ALA A 1008 19.96 14.11 30.40
N SER A 1009 19.21 13.27 31.11
CA SER A 1009 17.76 13.14 30.93
C SER A 1009 16.98 14.39 31.37
N CYS A 1010 17.53 15.18 32.30
CA CYS A 1010 16.89 16.41 32.76
C CYS A 1010 17.07 17.54 31.73
N THR A 1011 18.22 17.62 31.05
CA THR A 1011 18.52 18.68 30.06
C THR A 1011 17.85 18.47 28.70
N SER A 1012 17.56 17.23 28.32
CA SER A 1012 16.95 16.85 27.04
C SER A 1012 15.41 16.88 27.07
N SER A 1013 14.83 18.08 27.07
CA SER A 1013 13.37 18.31 27.17
C SER A 1013 12.45 17.66 26.11
N ASN A 1014 13.00 16.98 25.10
CA ASN A 1014 12.25 16.40 23.98
C ASN A 1014 12.12 14.86 23.98
N CYS A 1015 12.75 14.12 24.92
CA CYS A 1015 12.74 12.65 24.90
C CYS A 1015 12.17 12.04 26.20
N VAL A 1016 10.85 11.80 26.25
CA VAL A 1016 10.15 11.21 27.41
C VAL A 1016 10.68 9.80 27.73
N GLU A 1017 11.00 9.00 26.71
CA GLU A 1017 11.52 7.63 26.89
C GLU A 1017 12.87 7.59 27.61
N LEU A 1018 13.75 8.57 27.36
CA LEU A 1018 15.03 8.68 28.07
C LEU A 1018 14.82 8.97 29.56
N THR A 1019 13.83 9.79 29.91
CA THR A 1019 13.53 10.10 31.32
C THR A 1019 13.01 8.87 32.08
N GLU A 1020 12.11 8.09 31.50
CA GLU A 1020 11.59 6.87 32.13
C GLU A 1020 12.65 5.78 32.25
N THR A 1021 13.49 5.62 31.22
CA THR A 1021 14.57 4.62 31.22
C THR A 1021 15.68 4.97 32.20
N ALA A 1022 16.06 6.24 32.30
CA ALA A 1022 17.00 6.73 33.32
C ALA A 1022 16.45 6.51 34.74
N LEU A 1023 15.16 6.75 34.96
CA LEU A 1023 14.50 6.50 36.25
C LEU A 1023 14.47 5.01 36.61
N ASN A 1024 14.17 4.14 35.64
CA ASN A 1024 14.22 2.69 35.84
C ASN A 1024 15.65 2.20 36.12
N PHE A 1025 16.66 2.79 35.47
CA PHE A 1025 18.06 2.49 35.73
C PHE A 1025 18.47 2.89 37.15
N LEU A 1026 18.09 4.08 37.62
CA LEU A 1026 18.32 4.50 39.01
C LEU A 1026 17.65 3.54 40.02
N ARG A 1027 16.41 3.12 39.76
CA ARG A 1027 15.71 2.14 40.59
C ARG A 1027 16.40 0.77 40.61
N SER A 1028 16.93 0.32 39.47
CA SER A 1028 17.68 -0.94 39.37
C SER A 1028 18.95 -0.89 40.21
N TRP A 1029 19.71 0.21 40.12
CA TRP A 1029 20.93 0.43 40.88
C TRP A 1029 20.65 0.47 42.38
N ARG A 1030 19.60 1.19 42.80
CA ARG A 1030 19.17 1.22 44.21
C ARG A 1030 18.82 -0.17 44.73
N THR A 1031 18.03 -0.92 43.97
CA THR A 1031 17.58 -2.26 44.39
C THR A 1031 18.78 -3.19 44.55
N PHE A 1032 19.73 -3.14 43.62
CA PHE A 1032 20.97 -3.92 43.68
C PHE A 1032 21.81 -3.60 44.93
N LEU A 1033 22.10 -2.33 45.19
CA LEU A 1033 22.86 -1.92 46.38
C LEU A 1033 22.14 -2.30 47.68
N MET A 1034 20.82 -2.15 47.74
CA MET A 1034 20.02 -2.51 48.91
C MET A 1034 20.08 -4.01 49.20
N VAL A 1035 19.95 -4.87 48.18
CA VAL A 1035 20.05 -6.33 48.37
C VAL A 1035 21.46 -6.72 48.79
N LEU A 1036 22.51 -6.10 48.22
CA LEU A 1036 23.89 -6.35 48.62
C LEU A 1036 24.15 -6.01 50.10
N THR A 1037 23.49 -4.98 50.66
CA THR A 1037 23.62 -4.66 52.10
C THR A 1037 23.04 -5.74 53.02
N GLU A 1038 22.08 -6.53 52.55
CA GLU A 1038 21.40 -7.56 53.35
C GLU A 1038 22.08 -8.94 53.24
N VAL A 1039 22.73 -9.20 52.11
CA VAL A 1039 23.48 -10.44 51.84
C VAL A 1039 24.93 -10.26 52.30
N SER A 1040 25.16 -10.37 53.60
CA SER A 1040 26.47 -10.14 54.26
C SER A 1040 27.61 -11.09 53.85
N THR A 1041 27.37 -12.06 52.97
CA THR A 1041 28.33 -13.12 52.61
C THR A 1041 29.09 -12.86 51.30
N ILE A 1042 28.71 -11.87 50.49
CA ILE A 1042 29.30 -11.63 49.17
C ILE A 1042 29.58 -10.14 48.94
N SER A 1043 30.80 -9.74 49.33
CA SER A 1043 31.62 -8.60 48.87
C SER A 1043 30.98 -7.20 48.74
N LEU A 1044 31.09 -6.44 49.85
CA LEU A 1044 31.33 -4.98 49.91
C LEU A 1044 32.11 -4.74 51.22
N ASN A 1045 33.35 -5.21 51.29
CA ASN A 1045 34.16 -5.16 52.52
C ASN A 1045 35.07 -3.92 52.60
N ASP A 1046 35.29 -3.22 51.48
CA ASP A 1046 36.13 -2.02 51.47
C ASP A 1046 35.29 -0.77 51.81
N ASP A 1047 35.55 -0.18 52.98
CA ASP A 1047 34.83 1.01 53.46
C ASP A 1047 35.12 2.26 52.58
N ASN A 1048 36.22 2.26 51.82
CA ASN A 1048 36.53 3.35 50.89
C ASN A 1048 35.53 3.40 49.72
N VAL A 1049 35.16 2.25 49.15
CA VAL A 1049 34.20 2.18 48.03
C VAL A 1049 32.80 2.60 48.49
N LYS A 1050 32.39 2.22 49.71
CA LYS A 1050 31.11 2.66 50.30
C LYS A 1050 31.05 4.19 50.47
N MET A 1051 32.13 4.79 50.98
CA MET A 1051 32.22 6.25 51.16
C MET A 1051 32.23 6.99 49.82
N MET A 1052 32.87 6.44 48.78
CA MET A 1052 32.89 7.02 47.43
C MET A 1052 31.52 6.98 46.75
N VAL A 1053 30.80 5.87 46.82
CA VAL A 1053 29.43 5.76 46.29
C VAL A 1053 28.47 6.72 47.02
N LEU A 1054 28.62 6.89 48.33
CA LEU A 1054 27.88 7.89 49.12
C LEU A 1054 28.23 9.33 48.72
N ALA A 1055 29.51 9.64 48.49
CA ALA A 1055 29.95 10.96 48.06
C ALA A 1055 29.42 11.31 46.65
N GLU A 1056 29.44 10.36 45.73
CA GLU A 1056 29.00 10.56 44.34
C GLU A 1056 27.48 10.71 44.22
N THR A 1057 26.72 9.94 45.02
CA THR A 1057 25.25 10.12 45.11
C THR A 1057 24.88 11.46 45.74
N ALA A 1058 25.62 11.93 46.75
CA ALA A 1058 25.42 13.27 47.33
C ALA A 1058 25.77 14.38 46.32
N ARG A 1059 26.88 14.25 45.59
CA ARG A 1059 27.29 15.19 44.52
C ARG A 1059 26.23 15.32 43.43
N SER A 1060 25.64 14.20 43.01
CA SER A 1060 24.58 14.19 42.00
C SER A 1060 23.29 14.87 42.47
N ILE A 1061 22.92 14.73 43.76
CA ILE A 1061 21.78 15.44 44.34
C ILE A 1061 22.06 16.95 44.34
N GLN A 1062 23.27 17.38 44.73
CA GLN A 1062 23.66 18.80 44.73
C GLN A 1062 23.57 19.42 43.33
N LEU A 1063 24.15 18.77 42.32
CA LEU A 1063 24.12 19.26 40.93
C LEU A 1063 22.70 19.39 40.36
N GLN A 1064 21.78 18.50 40.74
CA GLN A 1064 20.38 18.61 40.32
C GLN A 1064 19.63 19.78 40.97
N PHE A 1065 20.01 20.18 42.18
CA PHE A 1065 19.45 21.37 42.83
C PHE A 1065 20.05 22.67 42.28
N ASP A 1066 21.32 22.65 41.85
CA ASP A 1066 22.02 23.82 41.31
C ASP A 1066 21.57 24.18 39.87
N ASP A 1067 21.15 23.20 39.06
CA ASP A 1067 20.75 23.40 37.65
C ASP A 1067 19.26 23.82 37.45
N GLU A 1068 18.47 24.03 38.52
CA GLU A 1068 17.02 24.38 38.48
C GLU A 1068 16.09 23.42 37.69
N ILE A 1069 16.57 22.26 37.22
CA ILE A 1069 15.77 21.31 36.42
C ILE A 1069 15.24 20.15 37.29
N ASN A 1070 13.96 20.23 37.67
CA ASN A 1070 13.36 19.30 38.65
C ASN A 1070 12.33 18.33 38.04
N ASP A 1071 12.74 17.11 37.63
CA ASP A 1071 11.81 15.96 37.72
C ASP A 1071 11.82 15.47 39.18
N THR A 1072 10.77 15.86 39.91
CA THR A 1072 10.56 15.52 41.33
C THR A 1072 10.72 14.03 41.61
N ARG A 1073 10.38 13.15 40.66
CA ARG A 1073 10.46 11.69 40.83
C ARG A 1073 11.91 11.21 40.94
N MET A 1074 12.82 11.76 40.14
CA MET A 1074 14.24 11.37 40.17
C MET A 1074 14.93 11.82 41.46
N VAL A 1075 14.66 13.05 41.90
CA VAL A 1075 15.21 13.62 43.15
C VAL A 1075 14.76 12.81 44.36
N VAL A 1076 13.48 12.41 44.41
CA VAL A 1076 12.93 11.56 45.49
C VAL A 1076 13.62 10.21 45.53
N GLU A 1077 13.81 9.54 44.39
CA GLU A 1077 14.46 8.23 44.34
C GLU A 1077 15.94 8.29 44.76
N LYS A 1078 16.69 9.29 44.29
CA LYS A 1078 18.09 9.54 44.70
C LYS A 1078 18.22 9.85 46.18
N SER A 1079 17.37 10.72 46.70
CA SER A 1079 17.33 11.07 48.12
C SER A 1079 17.01 9.85 48.99
N SER A 1080 16.08 8.99 48.54
CA SER A 1080 15.78 7.74 49.24
C SER A 1080 16.97 6.79 49.25
N LEU A 1081 17.68 6.65 48.11
CA LEU A 1081 18.88 5.82 48.01
C LEU A 1081 19.94 6.29 49.01
N PHE A 1082 20.25 7.59 49.00
CA PHE A 1082 21.25 8.19 49.90
C PHE A 1082 20.91 7.95 51.37
N LEU A 1083 19.67 8.23 51.79
CA LEU A 1083 19.23 8.04 53.18
C LEU A 1083 19.26 6.56 53.62
N MET A 1084 18.87 5.63 52.75
CA MET A 1084 18.89 4.20 53.07
C MET A 1084 20.31 3.65 53.17
N LEU A 1085 21.22 4.06 52.28
CA LEU A 1085 22.63 3.68 52.34
C LEU A 1085 23.30 4.26 53.58
N LEU A 1086 23.04 5.53 53.90
CA LEU A 1086 23.57 6.19 55.09
C LEU A 1086 23.15 5.47 56.36
N ARG A 1087 21.90 4.98 56.46
CA ARG A 1087 21.43 4.21 57.62
C ARG A 1087 22.06 2.82 57.76
N LYS A 1088 22.50 2.21 56.66
CA LYS A 1088 22.99 0.82 56.64
C LYS A 1088 24.53 0.72 56.64
N TRP A 1089 25.24 1.70 56.10
CA TRP A 1089 26.69 1.70 55.95
C TRP A 1089 27.43 2.56 56.97
N ILE A 1090 26.75 3.54 57.58
CA ILE A 1090 27.24 4.43 58.65
C ILE A 1090 26.40 4.16 59.89
#